data_AF-A0A2A9MII4-F1
#
_entry.id   AF-A0A2A9MII4-F1
#
_cell.length_a   1.000
_cell.length_b   1.000
_cell.length_c   1.000
_cell.angle_alpha   90.00
_cell.angle_beta   90.00
_cell.angle_gamma   90.00
#
_symmetry.space_group_name_H-M   'P 1'
#
loop_
_entity.id
_entity.type
_entity.pdbx_description
1 polymer ?
#
loop_
_entity_poly.entity_id
_entity_poly.type
_entity_poly.pdbx_seq_one_letter_code
_entity_poly.pdbx_strand_id
1 'polypeptide(L)'
;MLERRGTLRYGAERRLRQFGSRDSVLLVPGTPFSMQSTSGVFLPFGAGGEPLSLSRGSESPQDFDVDSVMRAHPQPARGGLHHRSGAGRRGDGEKSDRGGAAASRRCYGPHAGASGRAAATRTLSPYGDRDEGGAGSRRGLGAERGAEGGGARGADITSALSVTTEDDFGFGGTGDDEHQWLRKADTFTQADEDLISSETTYVAMLREELWQALSAHVAMGRKEKIDAGLNCLEQIEWFWGVEGMQKVQEVRALVKDNKMDSAGAVISTVTASMSSVTGSMQGRHHCFYVLVVVPPYTFRNSDHRVNLAAELRRIASKEQSQDSSLVYRIVEVDSVRRALLATIVNPDILAVVIQDNVPIEHWHASSHALVGFEGFVRGIDMFVDSPVAKMKAGAPVLPALIRSIAQCRSNIDIFCVCTAMGLGTLEPVNHLVKRAFFPNDDHSDLHEAILAGVRSKMRCPFFEALRRYAERPIGVFHALAISRGNSVRRSKWIQGLIDFYGVNIFKAESSATCGGLDSLLDPHGSLLDAQNLAARAYDANYAFFVTNGTSTSNKIVLQALLRPSDVVLVDRDCHKSHHYGFVLAGSSPCYLDAYPLHRFSMYGGVPLEEIKKALLAYRVAGRLEEVKLLVLTNCTFDGIVYNVKRVIEECLALKPDLAFLFDEAWFSYATFHPILKTRTAMHAANEIRRWLMEGKYHRLHRELLDGLGADDLSSLSSATLATTRLYPDPRRMRVRVYATHSIHKSLTALRQGSMILVNDDLFESHVHTPFKEAYYTHMSTSPNYQILATIDVGRSQMELEGYGLVERQIEAAFFIRRLLTRDLLVRKYFTVLSPRDMIPSAMRQHSRELLCEEALQCEMNVQTLEQVWLSDDEFVLDPTRITLFTGLSGLDGDTFKVKWLMDKYGIQINKTSRNSVLFMTNIGTTRSSCIFLKACIRSCAQELEMRRLMSSARELEEVNDAIHALVEDCPDLPNFSAFHPAFKKTVFEFDARDDSRESGEDAGADGDEVTPSRGSRESDNDDEEQADDGQGTAVGAQRQKLSAFVKDGDLRSAFYLAYDEDVVRYLSLTEAKEAILRGEQLVATTFVIPYPPGFPVAVPGQVLTVALIDFLLKLDVKEIHGYDNKLGFRVFSKEILDRQMRLRSKGEKPRQKDVALFVKKHSLNLTVSPPGAEVPGGESPREKDAEAESPPPSASLPTDATTANGSSNAGHSTDRTSAPRMDGAKE
;
A
#
# COMPACT_ATOMS: atom_id res chain seq x y z
N MET A 1 -30.65 6.59 -38.14
CA MET A 1 -29.91 5.56 -37.38
C MET A 1 -28.41 5.82 -37.49
N LEU A 2 -27.74 6.37 -36.47
CA LEU A 2 -26.26 6.41 -36.42
C LEU A 2 -25.72 6.72 -34.99
N GLU A 3 -26.25 6.01 -34.00
CA GLU A 3 -25.74 6.00 -32.62
C GLU A 3 -25.64 4.56 -32.10
N ARG A 4 -24.92 4.37 -30.98
CA ARG A 4 -24.59 3.08 -30.32
C ARG A 4 -23.59 2.17 -31.06
N ARG A 5 -22.29 2.49 -30.94
CA ARG A 5 -21.19 1.52 -30.71
C ARG A 5 -19.87 2.28 -30.42
N GLY A 6 -19.49 2.39 -29.15
CA GLY A 6 -18.35 3.25 -28.76
C GLY A 6 -17.71 2.98 -27.39
N THR A 7 -17.89 1.80 -26.79
CA THR A 7 -17.48 1.52 -25.39
C THR A 7 -16.93 0.09 -25.16
N LEU A 8 -16.46 -0.60 -26.21
CA LEU A 8 -16.11 -2.04 -26.16
C LEU A 8 -14.80 -2.42 -26.89
N ARG A 9 -13.75 -1.58 -26.86
CA ARG A 9 -12.46 -1.91 -27.54
C ARG A 9 -11.15 -1.80 -26.75
N TYR A 10 -11.08 -1.11 -25.61
CA TYR A 10 -9.79 -0.89 -24.94
C TYR A 10 -9.28 -2.02 -24.03
N GLY A 11 -10.15 -2.96 -23.59
CA GLY A 11 -9.69 -4.16 -22.87
C GLY A 11 -9.21 -5.30 -23.79
N ALA A 12 -9.88 -5.49 -24.93
CA ALA A 12 -9.71 -6.67 -25.77
C ALA A 12 -8.38 -6.71 -26.55
N GLU A 13 -7.73 -5.58 -26.82
CA GLU A 13 -6.48 -5.55 -27.60
C GLU A 13 -5.29 -6.23 -26.90
N ARG A 14 -5.31 -6.35 -25.56
CA ARG A 14 -4.35 -7.20 -24.82
C ARG A 14 -4.60 -8.70 -25.00
N ARG A 15 -5.85 -9.13 -25.19
CA ARG A 15 -6.20 -10.56 -25.40
C ARG A 15 -5.88 -11.04 -26.82
N LEU A 16 -5.99 -10.16 -27.82
CA LEU A 16 -5.85 -10.55 -29.25
C LEU A 16 -4.41 -10.63 -29.79
N ARG A 17 -3.39 -10.16 -29.05
CA ARG A 17 -1.97 -10.38 -29.42
C ARG A 17 -1.40 -11.74 -28.99
N GLN A 18 -2.24 -12.69 -28.57
CA GLN A 18 -1.84 -14.08 -28.25
C GLN A 18 -2.30 -15.13 -29.28
N PHE A 19 -2.89 -14.72 -30.41
CA PHE A 19 -3.16 -15.61 -31.55
C PHE A 19 -2.63 -15.02 -32.86
N GLY A 20 -2.25 -15.89 -33.80
CA GLY A 20 -1.20 -15.59 -34.78
C GLY A 20 -1.58 -14.81 -36.04
N SER A 21 -0.64 -13.96 -36.47
CA SER A 21 -0.34 -13.48 -37.83
C SER A 21 -1.46 -12.94 -38.73
N ARG A 22 -1.22 -11.73 -39.27
CA ARG A 22 -0.96 -11.53 -40.70
C ARG A 22 -0.33 -10.16 -40.95
N ASP A 23 0.85 -10.18 -41.58
CA ASP A 23 1.40 -9.20 -42.54
C ASP A 23 2.93 -9.32 -42.60
N SER A 24 3.40 -10.48 -43.09
CA SER A 24 4.80 -10.73 -43.45
C SER A 24 4.93 -10.74 -44.98
N VAL A 25 5.48 -9.67 -45.54
CA VAL A 25 5.80 -9.59 -46.97
C VAL A 25 6.98 -10.50 -47.27
N LEU A 26 6.75 -11.61 -47.98
CA LEU A 26 7.79 -12.52 -48.45
C LEU A 26 7.79 -12.60 -49.98
N LEU A 27 8.85 -12.05 -50.58
CA LEU A 27 9.14 -12.15 -52.01
C LEU A 27 10.00 -13.38 -52.29
N VAL A 28 9.46 -14.36 -53.01
CA VAL A 28 10.23 -15.42 -53.71
C VAL A 28 9.57 -15.65 -55.08
N PRO A 29 10.33 -15.72 -56.19
CA PRO A 29 9.74 -15.64 -57.54
C PRO A 29 9.52 -16.99 -58.24
N GLY A 30 8.51 -17.03 -59.12
CA GLY A 30 8.57 -17.69 -60.42
C GLY A 30 8.21 -19.18 -60.54
N THR A 31 7.04 -19.46 -61.11
CA THR A 31 6.91 -20.10 -62.45
C THR A 31 5.43 -20.17 -62.89
N PRO A 32 5.12 -20.17 -64.20
CA PRO A 32 3.76 -20.33 -64.72
C PRO A 32 3.46 -21.76 -65.19
N PHE A 33 2.19 -22.17 -65.23
CA PHE A 33 1.50 -22.64 -66.46
C PHE A 33 -0.02 -22.86 -66.22
N SER A 34 -0.74 -23.33 -67.25
CA SER A 34 -2.16 -23.04 -67.54
C SER A 34 -3.17 -24.18 -67.31
N MET A 35 -4.45 -23.81 -67.45
CA MET A 35 -5.59 -24.51 -68.12
C MET A 35 -6.76 -25.09 -67.30
N GLN A 36 -7.96 -24.85 -67.87
CA GLN A 36 -9.21 -25.66 -67.89
C GLN A 36 -9.89 -25.95 -66.52
N SER A 37 -11.07 -25.34 -66.26
CA SER A 37 -12.45 -25.83 -66.54
C SER A 37 -12.98 -26.79 -65.43
N THR A 38 -14.28 -26.96 -65.16
CA THR A 38 -15.49 -26.77 -65.99
C THR A 38 -16.77 -26.54 -65.13
N SER A 39 -17.71 -25.72 -65.62
CA SER A 39 -19.19 -25.75 -65.46
C SER A 39 -19.90 -26.38 -64.22
N GLY A 40 -20.90 -25.66 -63.67
CA GLY A 40 -22.01 -26.21 -62.88
C GLY A 40 -23.14 -25.17 -62.66
N VAL A 41 -24.42 -25.56 -62.82
CA VAL A 41 -25.60 -24.65 -62.83
C VAL A 41 -26.81 -25.34 -62.16
N PHE A 42 -27.65 -24.63 -61.39
CA PHE A 42 -29.14 -24.60 -61.44
C PHE A 42 -29.80 -23.83 -60.25
N LEU A 43 -31.13 -23.59 -60.35
CA LEU A 43 -32.06 -22.83 -59.47
C LEU A 43 -33.43 -23.61 -59.41
N PRO A 44 -34.55 -23.09 -58.81
CA PRO A 44 -34.85 -22.77 -57.39
C PRO A 44 -36.23 -23.39 -56.92
N PHE A 45 -37.08 -22.63 -56.18
CA PHE A 45 -38.44 -22.91 -55.60
C PHE A 45 -38.48 -23.55 -54.18
N GLY A 46 -39.49 -23.31 -53.30
CA GLY A 46 -40.73 -22.50 -53.39
C GLY A 46 -41.44 -22.25 -52.00
N ALA A 47 -42.63 -21.61 -52.01
CA ALA A 47 -43.42 -21.11 -50.84
C ALA A 47 -44.22 -22.20 -50.05
N GLY A 48 -44.98 -21.98 -48.95
CA GLY A 48 -45.34 -20.81 -48.08
C GLY A 48 -46.65 -21.08 -47.26
N GLY A 49 -47.08 -20.19 -46.33
CA GLY A 49 -48.44 -20.27 -45.70
C GLY A 49 -48.68 -19.59 -44.31
N GLU A 50 -49.88 -19.01 -44.11
CA GLU A 50 -50.49 -18.51 -42.84
C GLU A 50 -51.97 -19.05 -42.76
N PRO A 51 -53.00 -18.47 -42.06
CA PRO A 51 -53.09 -17.57 -40.87
C PRO A 51 -54.17 -18.01 -39.83
N LEU A 52 -54.41 -17.23 -38.75
CA LEU A 52 -55.76 -16.84 -38.23
C LEU A 52 -55.68 -15.85 -37.02
N SER A 53 -56.83 -15.30 -36.57
CA SER A 53 -56.92 -13.88 -36.18
C SER A 53 -57.99 -13.47 -35.12
N LEU A 54 -58.12 -12.15 -34.86
CA LEU A 54 -59.14 -11.38 -34.10
C LEU A 54 -58.91 -11.21 -32.57
N SER A 55 -59.34 -10.14 -31.87
CA SER A 55 -59.63 -8.70 -32.15
C SER A 55 -60.00 -8.02 -30.79
N ARG A 56 -60.00 -6.70 -30.51
CA ARG A 56 -59.79 -5.40 -31.21
C ARG A 56 -58.93 -4.48 -30.30
N GLY A 57 -58.42 -3.31 -30.70
CA GLY A 57 -58.42 -2.70 -32.05
C GLY A 57 -58.87 -1.22 -32.14
N SER A 58 -58.49 -0.35 -31.19
CA SER A 58 -58.85 1.09 -31.11
C SER A 58 -57.95 1.80 -30.09
N GLU A 59 -57.56 3.08 -30.13
CA GLU A 59 -57.58 4.22 -31.10
C GLU A 59 -56.45 5.20 -30.63
N SER A 60 -55.71 6.00 -31.41
CA SER A 60 -55.90 6.94 -32.56
C SER A 60 -56.04 8.42 -32.10
N PRO A 61 -55.54 9.44 -32.85
CA PRO A 61 -54.90 9.49 -34.20
C PRO A 61 -53.35 9.65 -34.13
N GLN A 62 -52.50 10.10 -35.09
CA GLN A 62 -52.23 9.99 -36.57
C GLN A 62 -51.01 10.93 -36.87
N ASP A 63 -50.23 10.99 -37.97
CA ASP A 63 -49.80 10.12 -39.11
C ASP A 63 -48.63 10.85 -39.89
N PHE A 64 -48.01 10.23 -40.91
CA PHE A 64 -47.09 10.79 -41.95
C PHE A 64 -45.67 11.29 -41.52
N ASP A 65 -44.57 11.15 -42.29
CA ASP A 65 -44.21 10.25 -43.43
C ASP A 65 -42.65 10.14 -43.60
N VAL A 66 -42.16 9.47 -44.65
CA VAL A 66 -40.79 8.88 -44.77
C VAL A 66 -39.88 9.50 -45.90
N ASP A 67 -38.59 9.16 -45.85
CA ASP A 67 -37.41 9.60 -46.63
C ASP A 67 -37.51 9.99 -48.13
N SER A 68 -36.79 11.07 -48.51
CA SER A 68 -36.08 11.22 -49.82
C SER A 68 -34.92 12.24 -49.67
N VAL A 69 -33.63 11.93 -49.90
CA VAL A 69 -32.85 11.66 -51.14
C VAL A 69 -32.37 12.92 -51.94
N MET A 70 -31.15 13.36 -51.59
CA MET A 70 -30.03 13.88 -52.43
C MET A 70 -30.23 14.91 -53.59
N ARG A 71 -29.54 16.05 -53.43
CA ARG A 71 -28.75 16.87 -54.42
C ARG A 71 -29.43 17.75 -55.48
N ALA A 72 -29.01 19.02 -55.52
CA ALA A 72 -29.02 19.87 -56.72
C ALA A 72 -27.85 20.90 -56.75
N HIS A 73 -27.30 21.13 -57.94
CA HIS A 73 -26.43 22.25 -58.42
C HIS A 73 -27.16 22.88 -59.64
N PRO A 74 -26.73 24.00 -60.31
CA PRO A 74 -25.72 25.04 -60.03
C PRO A 74 -26.29 26.50 -60.20
N GLN A 75 -25.47 27.47 -60.62
CA GLN A 75 -25.74 28.91 -60.87
C GLN A 75 -26.71 29.19 -62.07
N PRO A 76 -27.32 30.41 -62.23
CA PRO A 76 -26.65 31.50 -63.00
C PRO A 76 -27.04 33.00 -62.75
N ALA A 77 -26.03 33.88 -62.91
CA ALA A 77 -25.95 35.20 -63.63
C ALA A 77 -27.01 36.36 -63.63
N ARG A 78 -26.53 37.55 -63.17
CA ARG A 78 -26.44 38.90 -63.83
C ARG A 78 -27.62 39.92 -63.97
N GLY A 79 -27.34 41.16 -63.51
CA GLY A 79 -27.55 42.43 -64.25
C GLY A 79 -28.12 43.63 -63.44
N GLY A 80 -27.54 44.85 -63.38
CA GLY A 80 -26.21 45.33 -63.81
C GLY A 80 -25.99 46.87 -63.69
N LEU A 81 -24.73 47.34 -63.85
CA LEU A 81 -24.25 48.74 -64.04
C LEU A 81 -24.30 49.72 -62.81
N HIS A 82 -23.43 50.74 -62.64
CA HIS A 82 -22.38 51.34 -63.52
C HIS A 82 -21.23 52.06 -62.72
N HIS A 83 -19.95 51.88 -63.13
CA HIS A 83 -18.76 52.80 -62.98
C HIS A 83 -18.24 53.26 -61.57
N ARG A 84 -16.97 53.65 -61.34
CA ARG A 84 -15.69 53.71 -62.13
C ARG A 84 -14.44 53.75 -61.19
N SER A 85 -13.28 53.20 -61.61
CA SER A 85 -11.85 53.52 -61.26
C SER A 85 -11.40 53.91 -59.81
N GLY A 86 -10.23 53.49 -59.28
CA GLY A 86 -9.18 52.60 -59.81
C GLY A 86 -7.84 52.57 -59.01
N ALA A 87 -7.17 51.42 -59.05
CA ALA A 87 -5.73 51.06 -58.90
C ALA A 87 -4.66 51.93 -58.15
N GLY A 88 -3.86 51.25 -57.30
CA GLY A 88 -2.43 51.52 -57.01
C GLY A 88 -2.09 52.04 -55.60
N ARG A 89 -0.82 52.10 -55.12
CA ARG A 89 0.41 51.28 -55.30
C ARG A 89 1.52 51.82 -54.33
N ARG A 90 2.30 50.93 -53.67
CA ARG A 90 3.66 51.08 -53.04
C ARG A 90 4.21 52.44 -52.50
N GLY A 91 4.95 52.35 -51.38
CA GLY A 91 5.94 53.32 -50.86
C GLY A 91 5.94 53.26 -49.31
N ASP A 92 7.00 52.95 -48.56
CA ASP A 92 8.43 53.33 -48.56
C ASP A 92 8.69 54.81 -48.15
N GLY A 93 9.43 55.03 -47.05
CA GLY A 93 9.85 56.36 -46.57
C GLY A 93 10.39 56.37 -45.13
N GLU A 94 11.55 56.99 -44.89
CA GLU A 94 12.26 57.02 -43.60
C GLU A 94 12.29 58.39 -42.88
N LYS A 95 12.51 58.34 -41.55
CA LYS A 95 13.30 59.28 -40.70
C LYS A 95 12.87 60.74 -40.46
N SER A 96 12.78 61.07 -39.16
CA SER A 96 13.17 62.34 -38.50
C SER A 96 12.29 63.59 -38.78
N ASP A 97 12.24 64.63 -37.92
CA ASP A 97 13.12 65.00 -36.80
C ASP A 97 12.38 65.87 -35.74
N ARG A 98 12.96 66.02 -34.53
CA ARG A 98 12.74 67.06 -33.47
C ARG A 98 11.36 67.26 -32.81
N GLY A 99 11.41 67.81 -31.58
CA GLY A 99 10.33 68.67 -31.05
C GLY A 99 10.14 68.70 -29.52
N GLY A 100 10.97 69.45 -28.79
CA GLY A 100 10.75 69.74 -27.36
C GLY A 100 10.64 71.25 -27.09
N ALA A 101 9.82 71.66 -26.11
CA ALA A 101 9.68 73.07 -25.68
C ALA A 101 9.29 73.17 -24.19
N ALA A 102 9.82 74.19 -23.49
CA ALA A 102 9.55 74.46 -22.08
C ALA A 102 9.80 75.93 -21.71
N ALA A 103 9.08 76.48 -20.72
CA ALA A 103 9.36 77.76 -20.03
C ALA A 103 8.42 77.96 -18.82
N SER A 104 8.69 78.79 -17.79
CA SER A 104 9.93 79.22 -17.10
C SER A 104 9.58 80.09 -15.86
N ARG A 105 10.57 80.45 -15.00
CA ARG A 105 10.54 81.39 -13.85
C ARG A 105 10.03 80.82 -12.49
N ARG A 106 10.56 81.21 -11.31
CA ARG A 106 11.77 82.02 -10.98
C ARG A 106 12.30 81.74 -9.55
N CYS A 107 13.62 81.59 -9.46
CA CYS A 107 14.60 81.94 -8.39
C CYS A 107 14.15 82.33 -6.96
N TYR A 108 14.83 81.78 -5.94
CA TYR A 108 15.83 82.48 -5.07
C TYR A 108 16.64 81.48 -4.20
N GLY A 109 17.80 81.90 -3.67
CA GLY A 109 18.67 81.20 -2.69
C GLY A 109 19.23 82.20 -1.66
N PRO A 110 20.36 81.98 -0.93
CA PRO A 110 21.40 80.92 -1.08
C PRO A 110 21.96 80.31 0.26
N HIS A 111 23.00 79.45 0.17
CA HIS A 111 24.16 79.20 1.10
C HIS A 111 24.00 79.15 2.65
N ALA A 112 24.79 78.41 3.46
CA ALA A 112 25.88 77.42 3.31
C ALA A 112 26.14 76.76 4.70
N GLY A 113 27.18 75.92 4.87
CA GLY A 113 27.76 75.62 6.19
C GLY A 113 28.11 74.15 6.47
N ALA A 114 29.15 73.89 7.26
CA ALA A 114 29.72 72.56 7.48
C ALA A 114 29.96 72.21 8.96
N SER A 115 30.14 70.90 9.23
CA SER A 115 30.83 70.30 10.39
C SER A 115 30.12 70.24 11.77
N GLY A 116 30.64 69.38 12.67
CA GLY A 116 30.07 69.03 13.98
C GLY A 116 29.25 67.72 13.92
N ARG A 117 29.64 66.56 14.45
CA ARG A 117 30.53 66.13 15.55
C ARG A 117 29.95 66.30 16.98
N ALA A 118 29.18 65.28 17.38
CA ALA A 118 29.05 64.70 18.72
C ALA A 118 29.05 65.60 19.98
N ALA A 119 27.86 65.76 20.56
CA ALA A 119 27.58 65.61 22.00
C ALA A 119 26.13 65.08 22.11
N ALA A 120 25.75 63.97 22.76
CA ALA A 120 26.24 63.25 23.94
C ALA A 120 25.81 63.86 25.29
N THR A 121 25.14 63.03 26.10
CA THR A 121 24.71 63.23 27.50
C THR A 121 23.43 64.09 27.70
N ARG A 122 22.50 63.76 28.63
CA ARG A 122 22.41 62.61 29.57
C ARG A 122 20.97 62.48 30.14
N THR A 123 20.52 61.24 30.42
CA THR A 123 19.68 60.77 31.59
C THR A 123 18.48 61.59 32.10
N LEU A 124 17.34 61.05 32.59
CA LEU A 124 16.92 59.67 32.94
C LEU A 124 15.38 59.59 33.14
N SER A 125 14.88 58.40 33.53
CA SER A 125 13.78 58.08 34.48
C SER A 125 13.24 59.23 35.38
N PRO A 126 11.98 59.18 35.89
CA PRO A 126 11.62 58.28 37.01
C PRO A 126 10.18 57.72 37.12
N TYR A 127 10.00 56.88 38.15
CA TYR A 127 8.77 56.26 38.71
C TYR A 127 8.12 55.16 37.86
N GLY A 128 7.64 54.04 38.42
CA GLY A 128 7.62 53.52 39.81
C GLY A 128 6.73 52.24 39.83
N ASP A 129 6.67 51.36 40.83
CA ASP A 129 7.29 51.15 42.16
C ASP A 129 7.00 49.64 42.51
N ARG A 130 7.69 48.87 43.37
CA ARG A 130 8.83 49.06 44.31
C ARG A 130 9.45 47.69 44.74
N ASP A 131 10.30 47.71 45.77
CA ASP A 131 10.67 46.70 46.81
C ASP A 131 10.88 45.21 46.44
N GLU A 132 11.99 44.54 46.82
CA GLU A 132 13.31 45.01 47.31
C GLU A 132 14.38 43.86 47.24
N GLY A 133 15.70 44.14 47.40
CA GLY A 133 16.66 43.15 47.93
C GLY A 133 17.94 42.74 47.13
N GLY A 134 19.01 43.55 47.17
CA GLY A 134 20.40 43.08 47.49
C GLY A 134 21.36 42.41 46.46
N ALA A 135 22.32 43.20 45.93
CA ALA A 135 23.77 42.95 45.59
C ALA A 135 24.33 41.55 45.14
N GLY A 136 25.38 41.46 44.28
CA GLY A 136 26.13 42.45 43.49
C GLY A 136 27.57 42.02 43.05
N SER A 137 28.17 42.69 42.04
CA SER A 137 29.61 42.63 41.60
C SER A 137 30.11 41.39 40.80
N ARG A 138 31.05 41.42 39.82
CA ARG A 138 31.36 42.36 38.69
C ARG A 138 32.29 41.66 37.63
N ARG A 139 32.59 42.35 36.51
CA ARG A 139 33.49 41.97 35.36
C ARG A 139 34.97 41.76 35.77
N GLY A 140 35.89 41.18 34.99
CA GLY A 140 35.84 40.52 33.65
C GLY A 140 36.94 40.99 32.66
N LEU A 141 37.50 40.06 31.85
CA LEU A 141 38.46 40.20 30.70
C LEU A 141 39.93 40.60 30.96
N GLY A 142 40.85 40.04 30.15
CA GLY A 142 41.94 40.80 29.49
C GLY A 142 43.40 40.37 29.72
N ALA A 143 43.96 39.60 28.78
CA ALA A 143 45.33 39.05 28.76
C ALA A 143 46.51 40.06 28.66
N GLU A 144 47.73 39.61 29.01
CA GLU A 144 49.00 40.16 28.47
C GLU A 144 50.12 39.07 28.38
N ARG A 145 51.35 39.42 27.94
CA ARG A 145 52.40 38.47 27.49
C ARG A 145 53.75 38.62 28.21
N GLY A 146 54.48 37.50 28.28
CA GLY A 146 55.94 37.41 28.49
C GLY A 146 56.32 36.34 29.53
N ALA A 147 57.48 35.69 29.54
CA ALA A 147 58.59 35.37 28.62
C ALA A 147 59.80 35.04 29.52
N GLU A 148 60.72 34.17 29.07
CA GLU A 148 61.92 33.71 29.82
C GLU A 148 61.61 32.84 31.08
N GLY A 149 62.49 31.93 31.54
CA GLY A 149 63.71 31.42 30.90
C GLY A 149 64.56 30.50 31.81
N GLY A 150 64.52 29.17 31.57
CA GLY A 150 65.37 28.16 32.25
C GLY A 150 64.92 27.75 33.67
N GLY A 151 65.30 26.57 34.19
CA GLY A 151 66.02 25.45 33.55
C GLY A 151 66.35 24.29 34.52
N ALA A 152 66.80 23.17 33.95
CA ALA A 152 67.46 22.01 34.59
C ALA A 152 66.68 21.06 35.55
N ARG A 153 66.54 19.79 35.09
CA ARG A 153 66.69 18.52 35.85
C ARG A 153 65.83 18.23 37.10
N GLY A 154 64.78 17.43 36.89
CA GLY A 154 64.87 15.98 37.15
C GLY A 154 64.34 15.41 38.47
N ALA A 155 63.21 14.68 38.37
CA ALA A 155 62.98 13.37 39.00
C ALA A 155 61.70 12.72 38.40
N ASP A 156 61.69 11.40 38.24
CA ASP A 156 60.50 10.61 37.89
C ASP A 156 59.50 10.56 39.09
N ILE A 157 58.28 10.01 39.03
CA ILE A 157 57.92 8.60 38.79
C ILE A 157 56.43 8.50 38.40
N THR A 158 56.14 7.92 37.23
CA THR A 158 55.22 6.76 37.04
C THR A 158 55.04 6.47 35.55
N SER A 159 55.22 5.22 35.15
CA SER A 159 54.91 4.71 33.81
C SER A 159 53.88 3.60 33.90
N ALA A 160 53.04 3.48 32.87
CA ALA A 160 52.19 2.31 32.63
C ALA A 160 52.54 1.75 31.26
N LEU A 161 52.74 0.43 31.17
CA LEU A 161 53.32 -0.25 30.01
C LEU A 161 52.26 -0.91 29.13
N SER A 162 52.44 -0.80 27.82
CA SER A 162 51.83 -1.67 26.82
C SER A 162 52.59 -2.99 26.72
N VAL A 163 51.88 -4.11 26.56
CA VAL A 163 52.46 -5.37 26.07
C VAL A 163 51.53 -5.95 25.00
N THR A 164 52.10 -6.32 23.87
CA THR A 164 51.47 -7.06 22.78
C THR A 164 52.15 -8.42 22.63
N THR A 165 51.40 -9.45 22.30
CA THR A 165 51.93 -10.72 21.79
C THR A 165 51.01 -11.20 20.67
N GLU A 166 51.57 -11.30 19.46
CA GLU A 166 51.02 -12.10 18.37
C GLU A 166 51.35 -13.58 18.64
N ASP A 167 50.68 -14.49 17.93
CA ASP A 167 51.25 -15.81 17.64
C ASP A 167 50.71 -16.29 16.27
N ASP A 168 51.57 -16.93 15.49
CA ASP A 168 51.43 -17.08 14.04
C ASP A 168 50.82 -18.44 13.63
N PHE A 169 50.06 -18.46 12.53
CA PHE A 169 49.87 -19.67 11.71
C PHE A 169 49.67 -19.31 10.23
N GLY A 170 50.77 -19.04 9.55
CA GLY A 170 50.78 -18.71 8.13
C GLY A 170 50.67 -19.92 7.19
N PHE A 171 49.95 -19.75 6.09
CA PHE A 171 50.18 -20.47 4.83
C PHE A 171 50.40 -19.45 3.72
N GLY A 172 51.55 -19.53 3.04
CA GLY A 172 51.96 -18.54 2.04
C GLY A 172 51.32 -18.74 0.66
N GLY A 173 50.75 -17.67 0.11
CA GLY A 173 50.31 -17.57 -1.28
C GLY A 173 50.45 -16.12 -1.77
N THR A 174 51.29 -15.86 -2.77
CA THR A 174 51.57 -14.49 -3.24
C THR A 174 50.48 -13.98 -4.17
N GLY A 175 49.75 -12.93 -3.79
CA GLY A 175 48.72 -12.30 -4.65
C GLY A 175 47.99 -11.05 -4.15
N ASP A 176 47.92 -10.77 -2.84
CA ASP A 176 46.86 -9.90 -2.28
C ASP A 176 47.13 -8.37 -2.22
N ASP A 177 48.27 -7.86 -2.67
CA ASP A 177 48.66 -6.45 -2.42
C ASP A 177 47.76 -5.39 -3.11
N GLU A 178 47.11 -5.70 -4.24
CA GLU A 178 46.27 -4.71 -4.97
C GLU A 178 44.97 -4.32 -4.22
N HIS A 179 44.58 -5.08 -3.19
CA HIS A 179 43.29 -4.93 -2.50
C HIS A 179 43.39 -4.32 -1.10
N GLN A 180 44.57 -3.85 -0.68
CA GLN A 180 44.80 -3.31 0.68
C GLN A 180 43.94 -2.07 1.03
N TRP A 181 43.38 -1.37 0.03
CA TRP A 181 42.45 -0.24 0.24
C TRP A 181 41.05 -0.66 0.67
N LEU A 182 40.66 -1.94 0.55
CA LEU A 182 39.33 -2.42 0.97
C LEU A 182 39.19 -2.46 2.49
N ARG A 183 40.24 -2.91 3.21
CA ARG A 183 40.36 -2.72 4.67
C ARG A 183 40.46 -1.22 5.07
N LYS A 184 40.63 -0.32 4.09
CA LYS A 184 40.57 1.15 4.24
C LYS A 184 39.21 1.76 3.88
N ALA A 185 38.22 0.98 3.44
CA ALA A 185 36.82 1.37 3.54
C ALA A 185 36.36 1.25 5.01
N ASP A 186 36.65 0.12 5.67
CA ASP A 186 36.38 -0.04 7.11
C ASP A 186 37.13 1.01 7.95
N THR A 187 38.44 1.20 7.75
CA THR A 187 39.21 2.25 8.45
C THR A 187 38.97 3.68 7.93
N PHE A 188 38.03 3.88 6.98
CA PHE A 188 37.40 5.17 6.74
C PHE A 188 36.31 5.52 7.77
N THR A 189 35.80 4.50 8.47
CA THR A 189 34.65 4.58 9.40
C THR A 189 35.00 4.22 10.86
N GLN A 190 36.24 3.84 11.13
CA GLN A 190 36.72 3.38 12.45
C GLN A 190 37.44 4.47 13.28
N ALA A 191 37.03 5.72 13.16
CA ALA A 191 37.31 6.75 14.16
C ALA A 191 36.01 7.46 14.52
N ASP A 192 35.81 7.80 15.81
CA ASP A 192 34.58 8.38 16.36
C ASP A 192 34.21 9.79 15.80
N GLU A 193 34.94 10.30 14.80
CA GLU A 193 34.76 11.61 14.15
C GLU A 193 34.59 11.57 12.61
N ASP A 194 34.49 10.38 11.98
CA ASP A 194 34.33 10.27 10.53
C ASP A 194 32.85 10.13 10.09
N LEU A 195 32.48 10.78 8.98
CA LEU A 195 31.07 11.01 8.60
C LEU A 195 30.39 9.89 7.79
N ILE A 196 31.12 8.88 7.30
CA ILE A 196 30.49 7.69 6.70
C ILE A 196 30.18 6.71 7.83
N SER A 197 28.90 6.34 7.90
CA SER A 197 28.42 5.35 8.82
C SER A 197 28.80 3.95 8.33
N SER A 198 29.35 3.11 9.22
CA SER A 198 29.55 1.66 8.99
C SER A 198 28.21 0.88 8.98
N GLU A 199 27.12 1.57 8.63
CA GLU A 199 25.72 1.19 8.85
C GLU A 199 24.86 1.27 7.57
N THR A 200 25.42 1.81 6.47
CA THR A 200 24.73 1.87 5.16
C THR A 200 24.59 0.47 4.54
N THR A 201 23.46 0.16 3.91
CA THR A 201 23.18 -1.13 3.24
C THR A 201 22.72 -0.99 1.78
N TYR A 202 22.84 0.20 1.19
CA TYR A 202 22.40 0.52 -0.17
C TYR A 202 23.34 1.49 -0.90
N VAL A 203 23.82 1.13 -2.10
CA VAL A 203 24.89 1.85 -2.83
C VAL A 203 24.55 3.32 -3.12
N ALA A 204 23.30 3.67 -3.47
CA ALA A 204 22.96 5.06 -3.75
C ALA A 204 22.94 5.95 -2.49
N MET A 205 22.73 5.37 -1.29
CA MET A 205 22.94 6.09 -0.03
C MET A 205 24.42 6.16 0.35
N LEU A 206 25.20 5.11 0.07
CA LEU A 206 26.65 5.12 0.27
C LEU A 206 27.32 6.21 -0.59
N ARG A 207 26.81 6.42 -1.81
CA ARG A 207 27.15 7.55 -2.68
C ARG A 207 26.85 8.91 -2.02
N GLU A 208 25.67 9.08 -1.43
CA GLU A 208 25.29 10.30 -0.69
C GLU A 208 26.22 10.54 0.52
N GLU A 209 26.58 9.50 1.29
CA GLU A 209 27.51 9.61 2.44
C GLU A 209 28.95 9.91 2.02
N LEU A 210 29.47 9.24 1.00
CA LEU A 210 30.84 9.43 0.50
C LEU A 210 31.09 10.89 0.06
N TRP A 211 30.18 11.50 -0.69
CA TRP A 211 30.30 12.92 -1.07
C TRP A 211 30.21 13.88 0.12
N GLN A 212 29.34 13.59 1.09
CA GLN A 212 29.19 14.41 2.30
C GLN A 212 30.45 14.36 3.19
N ALA A 213 30.98 13.15 3.45
CA ALA A 213 32.21 12.97 4.19
C ALA A 213 33.42 13.55 3.46
N LEU A 214 33.51 13.40 2.12
CA LEU A 214 34.56 14.02 1.32
C LEU A 214 34.59 15.55 1.50
N SER A 215 33.42 16.20 1.60
CA SER A 215 33.32 17.63 1.92
C SER A 215 33.96 17.98 3.26
N ALA A 216 33.79 17.14 4.29
CA ALA A 216 34.39 17.32 5.60
C ALA A 216 35.91 17.04 5.58
N HIS A 217 36.36 15.98 4.89
CA HIS A 217 37.79 15.68 4.77
C HIS A 217 38.56 16.74 3.98
N VAL A 218 37.97 17.33 2.93
CA VAL A 218 38.54 18.46 2.19
C VAL A 218 38.63 19.71 3.06
N ALA A 219 37.57 20.06 3.81
CA ALA A 219 37.59 21.18 4.76
C ALA A 219 38.65 21.01 5.88
N MET A 220 38.92 19.77 6.28
CA MET A 220 39.95 19.41 7.28
C MET A 220 41.33 19.12 6.66
N GLY A 221 41.49 19.21 5.33
CA GLY A 221 42.76 18.94 4.63
C GLY A 221 43.29 17.50 4.75
N ARG A 222 42.46 16.51 5.12
CA ARG A 222 42.87 15.13 5.47
C ARG A 222 43.18 14.29 4.21
N LYS A 223 44.27 14.61 3.51
CA LYS A 223 44.63 14.10 2.16
C LYS A 223 44.46 12.58 1.96
N GLU A 224 44.95 11.75 2.87
CA GLU A 224 44.82 10.28 2.74
C GLU A 224 43.35 9.81 2.70
N LYS A 225 42.48 10.45 3.48
CA LYS A 225 41.03 10.18 3.45
C LYS A 225 40.37 10.82 2.21
N ILE A 226 40.87 11.94 1.72
CA ILE A 226 40.40 12.53 0.46
C ILE A 226 40.67 11.56 -0.71
N ASP A 227 41.90 11.04 -0.84
CA ASP A 227 42.27 10.11 -1.92
C ASP A 227 41.55 8.75 -1.80
N ALA A 228 41.42 8.17 -0.60
CA ALA A 228 40.67 6.93 -0.40
C ALA A 228 39.16 7.11 -0.70
N GLY A 229 38.56 8.24 -0.31
CA GLY A 229 37.16 8.54 -0.61
C GLY A 229 36.90 8.72 -2.10
N LEU A 230 37.83 9.36 -2.81
CA LEU A 230 37.82 9.47 -4.27
C LEU A 230 37.97 8.10 -4.96
N ASN A 231 38.80 7.19 -4.44
CA ASN A 231 38.95 5.83 -4.98
C ASN A 231 37.65 4.99 -4.85
N CYS A 232 36.89 5.17 -3.77
CA CYS A 232 35.57 4.56 -3.60
C CYS A 232 34.53 5.17 -4.56
N LEU A 233 34.49 6.51 -4.65
CA LEU A 233 33.60 7.22 -5.58
C LEU A 233 33.89 6.89 -7.05
N GLU A 234 35.15 6.66 -7.43
CA GLU A 234 35.55 6.28 -8.81
C GLU A 234 35.03 4.90 -9.25
N GLN A 235 34.49 4.09 -8.33
CA GLN A 235 33.78 2.85 -8.64
C GLN A 235 32.25 3.00 -8.64
N ILE A 236 31.71 3.95 -7.88
CA ILE A 236 30.26 4.15 -7.72
C ILE A 236 29.73 5.18 -8.74
N GLU A 237 30.44 6.30 -8.97
CA GLU A 237 30.05 7.33 -9.94
C GLU A 237 30.02 6.83 -11.38
N TRP A 238 30.69 5.71 -11.69
CA TRP A 238 30.55 5.02 -12.98
C TRP A 238 29.07 4.75 -13.32
N PHE A 239 28.28 4.37 -12.31
CA PHE A 239 26.84 4.09 -12.46
C PHE A 239 25.96 5.35 -12.58
N TRP A 240 26.54 6.55 -12.35
CA TRP A 240 25.96 7.85 -12.73
C TRP A 240 26.64 8.46 -13.98
N GLY A 241 27.44 7.67 -14.68
CA GLY A 241 27.99 7.97 -15.99
C GLY A 241 29.18 8.94 -15.99
N VAL A 242 29.56 9.36 -17.20
CA VAL A 242 30.78 10.15 -17.45
C VAL A 242 30.81 11.47 -16.66
N GLU A 243 29.66 12.11 -16.44
CA GLU A 243 29.57 13.36 -15.67
C GLU A 243 29.93 13.17 -14.18
N GLY A 244 29.53 12.04 -13.56
CA GLY A 244 29.92 11.72 -12.19
C GLY A 244 31.41 11.46 -12.07
N MET A 245 31.95 10.63 -12.97
CA MET A 245 33.39 10.33 -13.06
C MET A 245 34.23 11.61 -13.28
N GLN A 246 33.78 12.53 -14.14
CA GLN A 246 34.42 13.82 -14.34
C GLN A 246 34.47 14.67 -13.06
N LYS A 247 33.43 14.63 -12.21
CA LYS A 247 33.43 15.35 -10.92
C LYS A 247 34.42 14.77 -9.91
N VAL A 248 34.58 13.43 -9.88
CA VAL A 248 35.62 12.77 -9.07
C VAL A 248 37.02 13.20 -9.54
N GLN A 249 37.26 13.18 -10.85
CA GLN A 249 38.55 13.57 -11.43
C GLN A 249 38.86 15.07 -11.28
N GLU A 250 37.85 15.93 -11.39
CA GLU A 250 37.97 17.38 -11.13
C GLU A 250 38.37 17.65 -9.67
N VAL A 251 37.71 17.00 -8.70
CA VAL A 251 38.09 17.10 -7.28
C VAL A 251 39.48 16.54 -7.04
N ARG A 252 39.83 15.37 -7.60
CA ARG A 252 41.18 14.79 -7.49
C ARG A 252 42.26 15.73 -8.04
N ALA A 253 42.01 16.39 -9.17
CA ALA A 253 42.91 17.39 -9.75
C ALA A 253 43.05 18.64 -8.85
N LEU A 254 41.94 19.19 -8.35
CA LEU A 254 41.95 20.36 -7.46
C LEU A 254 42.65 20.08 -6.12
N VAL A 255 42.48 18.87 -5.57
CA VAL A 255 43.17 18.41 -4.35
C VAL A 255 44.68 18.25 -4.59
N LYS A 256 45.08 17.72 -5.75
CA LYS A 256 46.49 17.62 -6.17
C LYS A 256 47.14 19.00 -6.36
N ASP A 257 46.40 19.94 -6.93
CA ASP A 257 46.76 21.37 -7.02
C ASP A 257 46.69 22.12 -5.67
N ASN A 258 46.28 21.45 -4.59
CA ASN A 258 46.11 21.99 -3.23
C ASN A 258 45.04 23.11 -3.13
N LYS A 259 44.07 23.14 -4.04
CA LYS A 259 42.95 24.11 -4.15
C LYS A 259 41.71 23.61 -3.40
N MET A 260 41.83 23.45 -2.08
CA MET A 260 40.78 22.81 -1.25
C MET A 260 39.42 23.54 -1.32
N ASP A 261 39.40 24.88 -1.33
CA ASP A 261 38.14 25.65 -1.42
C ASP A 261 37.38 25.38 -2.74
N SER A 262 38.13 25.26 -3.85
CA SER A 262 37.56 24.92 -5.15
C SER A 262 37.03 23.49 -5.19
N ALA A 263 37.76 22.54 -4.60
CA ALA A 263 37.29 21.16 -4.43
C ALA A 263 36.00 21.10 -3.60
N GLY A 264 35.94 21.85 -2.48
CA GLY A 264 34.74 21.98 -1.65
C GLY A 264 33.54 22.57 -2.40
N ALA A 265 33.75 23.56 -3.28
CA ALA A 265 32.69 24.13 -4.11
C ALA A 265 32.13 23.12 -5.14
N VAL A 266 32.99 22.29 -5.74
CA VAL A 266 32.56 21.19 -6.64
C VAL A 266 31.76 20.14 -5.88
N ILE A 267 32.24 19.69 -4.72
CA ILE A 267 31.55 18.72 -3.86
C ILE A 267 30.18 19.27 -3.40
N SER A 268 30.13 20.52 -2.95
CA SER A 268 28.88 21.19 -2.56
C SER A 268 27.87 21.23 -3.72
N THR A 269 28.33 21.47 -4.95
CA THR A 269 27.49 21.44 -6.16
C THR A 269 26.93 20.04 -6.43
N VAL A 270 27.75 18.99 -6.29
CA VAL A 270 27.30 17.59 -6.46
C VAL A 270 26.27 17.22 -5.40
N THR A 271 26.57 17.43 -4.12
CA THR A 271 25.66 17.13 -2.99
C THR A 271 24.34 17.93 -3.10
N ALA A 272 24.40 19.20 -3.51
CA ALA A 272 23.20 20.02 -3.75
C ALA A 272 22.34 19.52 -4.92
N SER A 273 22.93 18.84 -5.92
CA SER A 273 22.20 18.21 -7.02
C SER A 273 21.54 16.88 -6.65
N MET A 274 22.04 16.21 -5.61
CA MET A 274 21.49 14.96 -5.06
C MET A 274 20.42 15.22 -3.98
N SER A 275 20.48 16.38 -3.32
CA SER A 275 19.50 16.81 -2.31
C SER A 275 18.22 17.37 -2.94
N SER A 276 17.11 16.65 -2.75
CA SER A 276 15.75 17.09 -3.17
C SER A 276 15.28 18.37 -2.47
N VAL A 277 15.81 18.64 -1.27
CA VAL A 277 15.39 19.69 -0.33
C VAL A 277 15.97 21.07 -0.70
N THR A 278 17.22 21.12 -1.17
CA THR A 278 17.96 22.38 -1.35
C THR A 278 17.80 23.05 -2.72
N GLY A 279 17.17 22.38 -3.69
CA GLY A 279 16.94 22.94 -5.01
C GLY A 279 15.86 24.05 -5.02
N SER A 280 16.14 25.18 -5.68
CA SER A 280 15.14 26.23 -5.94
C SER A 280 13.86 25.68 -6.58
N MET A 281 12.73 26.34 -6.34
CA MET A 281 11.43 26.02 -6.97
C MET A 281 11.26 26.66 -8.36
N GLN A 282 12.19 27.50 -8.81
CA GLN A 282 12.12 28.18 -10.10
C GLN A 282 13.12 27.56 -11.08
N GLY A 283 12.63 27.03 -12.19
CA GLY A 283 13.46 26.55 -13.31
C GLY A 283 14.05 25.14 -13.18
N ARG A 284 13.44 24.23 -12.39
CA ARG A 284 13.90 22.82 -12.34
C ARG A 284 13.64 22.11 -13.67
N HIS A 285 14.71 21.72 -14.36
CA HIS A 285 14.67 20.66 -15.37
C HIS A 285 14.61 19.30 -14.64
N HIS A 286 13.69 18.42 -15.01
CA HIS A 286 13.70 17.03 -14.55
C HIS A 286 14.84 16.28 -15.24
N CYS A 287 15.70 15.63 -14.47
CA CYS A 287 16.83 14.85 -14.98
C CYS A 287 16.65 13.38 -14.61
N PHE A 288 16.85 12.47 -15.56
CA PHE A 288 16.88 11.02 -15.35
C PHE A 288 18.06 10.38 -16.08
N TYR A 289 18.28 9.09 -15.88
CA TYR A 289 19.37 8.35 -16.53
C TYR A 289 18.84 7.33 -17.53
N VAL A 290 19.56 7.22 -18.65
CA VAL A 290 19.42 6.18 -19.65
C VAL A 290 20.64 5.29 -19.57
N LEU A 291 20.43 4.00 -19.38
CA LEU A 291 21.49 2.99 -19.50
C LEU A 291 21.64 2.62 -20.97
N VAL A 292 22.81 2.84 -21.56
CA VAL A 292 23.09 2.44 -22.95
C VAL A 292 24.12 1.32 -22.92
N VAL A 293 23.68 0.12 -23.33
CA VAL A 293 24.48 -1.10 -23.37
C VAL A 293 25.00 -1.29 -24.79
N VAL A 294 26.31 -1.15 -24.97
CA VAL A 294 26.99 -1.20 -26.28
C VAL A 294 28.02 -2.34 -26.32
N PRO A 295 28.38 -2.90 -27.49
CA PRO A 295 29.44 -3.89 -27.57
C PRO A 295 30.84 -3.24 -27.40
N PRO A 296 31.89 -3.98 -26.98
CA PRO A 296 33.18 -3.40 -26.58
C PRO A 296 33.95 -2.67 -27.68
N TYR A 297 33.74 -3.02 -28.95
CA TYR A 297 34.34 -2.31 -30.09
C TYR A 297 33.72 -0.92 -30.28
N THR A 298 32.42 -0.79 -29.97
CA THR A 298 31.68 0.47 -29.97
C THR A 298 32.08 1.33 -28.76
N PHE A 299 32.07 0.73 -27.57
CA PHE A 299 32.44 1.38 -26.30
C PHE A 299 33.81 2.06 -26.33
N ARG A 300 34.81 1.43 -26.97
CA ARG A 300 36.18 1.96 -27.09
C ARG A 300 36.31 3.11 -28.10
N ASN A 301 35.26 3.42 -28.87
CA ASN A 301 35.29 4.49 -29.87
C ASN A 301 34.47 5.69 -29.38
N SER A 302 35.03 6.90 -29.49
CA SER A 302 34.35 8.16 -29.16
C SER A 302 33.63 8.80 -30.34
N ASP A 303 33.79 8.28 -31.56
CA ASP A 303 33.07 8.79 -32.73
C ASP A 303 31.58 8.42 -32.68
N HIS A 304 30.73 9.46 -32.63
CA HIS A 304 29.27 9.41 -32.76
C HIS A 304 28.74 8.62 -33.98
N ARG A 305 29.56 8.34 -34.99
CA ARG A 305 29.17 7.52 -36.16
C ARG A 305 29.25 6.01 -35.89
N VAL A 306 29.82 5.61 -34.77
CA VAL A 306 30.02 4.21 -34.36
C VAL A 306 29.49 3.97 -32.95
N ASN A 307 29.58 4.97 -32.08
CA ASN A 307 29.12 4.91 -30.69
C ASN A 307 27.74 5.55 -30.51
N LEU A 308 26.74 4.69 -30.32
CA LEU A 308 25.35 5.00 -30.00
C LEU A 308 25.19 5.92 -28.79
N ALA A 309 25.97 5.73 -27.72
CA ALA A 309 25.94 6.61 -26.56
C ALA A 309 26.56 7.99 -26.87
N ALA A 310 27.63 8.05 -27.66
CA ALA A 310 28.17 9.32 -28.17
C ALA A 310 27.20 10.01 -29.14
N GLU A 311 26.43 9.25 -29.92
CA GLU A 311 25.41 9.80 -30.80
C GLU A 311 24.21 10.34 -30.03
N LEU A 312 23.66 9.59 -29.08
CA LEU A 312 22.56 10.06 -28.24
C LEU A 312 22.96 11.29 -27.40
N ARG A 313 24.24 11.44 -27.01
CA ARG A 313 24.79 12.69 -26.45
C ARG A 313 24.81 13.83 -27.49
N ARG A 314 25.24 13.58 -28.73
CA ARG A 314 25.21 14.55 -29.85
C ARG A 314 23.79 15.01 -30.17
N ILE A 315 22.82 14.11 -30.11
CA ILE A 315 21.41 14.38 -30.38
C ILE A 315 20.85 15.24 -29.25
N ALA A 316 20.88 14.76 -28.01
CA ALA A 316 20.32 15.47 -26.85
C ALA A 316 20.93 16.86 -26.58
N SER A 317 22.16 17.11 -27.03
CA SER A 317 22.81 18.43 -26.94
C SER A 317 22.49 19.39 -28.09
N LYS A 318 22.00 18.90 -29.23
CA LYS A 318 21.58 19.73 -30.39
C LYS A 318 20.06 19.92 -30.45
N GLU A 319 19.33 18.88 -30.08
CA GLU A 319 17.87 18.77 -30.19
C GLU A 319 17.19 19.05 -28.84
N GLN A 320 17.76 19.95 -28.02
CA GLN A 320 17.11 20.43 -26.80
C GLN A 320 15.70 20.95 -27.15
N SER A 321 14.69 20.16 -26.77
CA SER A 321 13.35 20.34 -27.31
C SER A 321 12.72 21.66 -26.88
N GLN A 322 11.73 22.15 -27.64
CA GLN A 322 11.02 23.40 -27.33
C GLN A 322 10.40 23.42 -25.92
N ASP A 323 10.12 22.24 -25.36
CA ASP A 323 9.90 22.05 -23.93
C ASP A 323 11.17 21.46 -23.29
N SER A 324 11.97 22.32 -22.66
CA SER A 324 13.22 21.93 -22.01
C SER A 324 13.03 21.24 -20.65
N SER A 325 11.78 21.01 -20.19
CA SER A 325 11.49 20.58 -18.81
C SER A 325 11.98 19.17 -18.45
N LEU A 326 12.37 18.35 -19.43
CA LEU A 326 12.88 16.98 -19.23
C LEU A 326 14.18 16.77 -20.01
N VAL A 327 15.21 16.28 -19.31
CA VAL A 327 16.56 16.00 -19.83
C VAL A 327 16.99 14.62 -19.33
N TYR A 328 17.88 13.94 -20.06
CA TYR A 328 18.52 12.71 -19.57
C TYR A 328 20.04 12.72 -19.68
N ARG A 329 20.66 11.90 -18.84
CA ARG A 329 22.10 11.57 -18.84
C ARG A 329 22.32 10.13 -19.27
N ILE A 330 23.51 9.80 -19.76
CA ILE A 330 23.83 8.44 -20.23
C ILE A 330 24.85 7.76 -19.32
N VAL A 331 24.42 6.63 -18.75
CA VAL A 331 25.28 5.60 -18.15
C VAL A 331 25.64 4.63 -19.28
N GLU A 332 26.92 4.46 -19.58
CA GLU A 332 27.39 3.64 -20.70
C GLU A 332 28.10 2.39 -20.18
N VAL A 333 27.70 1.22 -20.69
CA VAL A 333 28.23 -0.08 -20.27
C VAL A 333 28.48 -1.00 -21.45
N ASP A 334 29.45 -1.90 -21.31
CA ASP A 334 30.03 -2.73 -22.37
C ASP A 334 29.70 -4.23 -22.25
N SER A 335 28.93 -4.62 -21.23
CA SER A 335 28.72 -6.02 -20.84
C SER A 335 27.41 -6.25 -20.07
N VAL A 336 26.85 -7.46 -20.20
CA VAL A 336 25.61 -7.88 -19.51
C VAL A 336 25.71 -7.71 -18.00
N ARG A 337 26.80 -8.19 -17.38
CA ARG A 337 26.99 -8.10 -15.91
C ARG A 337 26.89 -6.66 -15.42
N ARG A 338 27.56 -5.72 -16.09
CA ARG A 338 27.51 -4.28 -15.74
C ARG A 338 26.14 -3.65 -15.99
N ALA A 339 25.42 -4.06 -17.03
CA ALA A 339 24.06 -3.59 -17.28
C ALA A 339 23.06 -4.00 -16.18
N LEU A 340 23.18 -5.24 -15.69
CA LEU A 340 22.36 -5.76 -14.58
C LEU A 340 22.72 -5.05 -13.26
N LEU A 341 24.01 -4.89 -12.95
CA LEU A 341 24.46 -4.12 -11.78
C LEU A 341 23.96 -2.66 -11.82
N ALA A 342 24.08 -1.98 -12.96
CA ALA A 342 23.62 -0.59 -13.11
C ALA A 342 22.11 -0.45 -12.87
N THR A 343 21.32 -1.41 -13.35
CA THR A 343 19.85 -1.45 -13.18
C THR A 343 19.44 -1.49 -11.71
N ILE A 344 20.23 -2.14 -10.86
CA ILE A 344 20.02 -2.22 -9.40
C ILE A 344 20.58 -0.96 -8.71
N VAL A 345 21.85 -0.63 -8.99
CA VAL A 345 22.62 0.36 -8.22
C VAL A 345 22.12 1.80 -8.40
N ASN A 346 21.68 2.18 -9.61
CA ASN A 346 21.21 3.53 -9.88
C ASN A 346 19.66 3.57 -9.98
N PRO A 347 18.94 4.09 -8.95
CA PRO A 347 17.49 4.20 -8.97
C PRO A 347 16.99 5.20 -10.03
N ASP A 348 17.81 6.16 -10.44
CA ASP A 348 17.45 7.25 -11.35
C ASP A 348 17.40 6.80 -12.83
N ILE A 349 17.76 5.53 -13.13
CA ILE A 349 17.62 4.93 -14.47
C ILE A 349 16.14 4.61 -14.75
N LEU A 350 15.57 5.24 -15.78
CA LEU A 350 14.16 5.03 -16.19
C LEU A 350 13.99 4.36 -17.55
N ALA A 351 15.06 4.28 -18.34
CA ALA A 351 15.10 3.63 -19.63
C ALA A 351 16.45 2.91 -19.87
N VAL A 352 16.41 1.81 -20.62
CA VAL A 352 17.59 1.06 -21.05
C VAL A 352 17.55 0.92 -22.58
N VAL A 353 18.66 1.20 -23.24
CA VAL A 353 18.89 0.95 -24.67
C VAL A 353 19.91 -0.18 -24.80
N ILE A 354 19.52 -1.28 -25.43
CA ILE A 354 20.38 -2.47 -25.58
C ILE A 354 20.76 -2.64 -27.04
N GLN A 355 22.04 -2.44 -27.37
CA GLN A 355 22.60 -2.85 -28.65
C GLN A 355 22.82 -4.37 -28.66
N ASP A 356 22.72 -5.02 -29.82
CA ASP A 356 23.05 -6.45 -29.93
C ASP A 356 24.57 -6.74 -29.87
N ASN A 357 24.94 -8.02 -29.82
CA ASN A 357 26.32 -8.52 -29.76
C ASN A 357 27.13 -8.08 -28.50
N VAL A 358 26.45 -7.68 -27.42
CA VAL A 358 27.05 -7.39 -26.11
C VAL A 358 27.51 -8.70 -25.43
N PRO A 359 28.76 -8.78 -24.92
CA PRO A 359 29.28 -9.95 -24.21
C PRO A 359 28.71 -10.07 -22.79
N ILE A 360 28.71 -11.29 -22.25
CA ILE A 360 28.22 -11.56 -20.89
C ILE A 360 29.07 -10.83 -19.84
N GLU A 361 30.40 -10.94 -19.98
CA GLU A 361 31.42 -10.35 -19.10
C GLU A 361 32.60 -9.83 -19.93
N HIS A 362 33.48 -9.06 -19.29
CA HIS A 362 34.63 -8.46 -19.95
C HIS A 362 35.90 -9.31 -19.82
N TRP A 363 36.73 -9.31 -20.87
CA TRP A 363 37.94 -10.14 -20.97
C TRP A 363 39.11 -9.69 -20.06
N HIS A 364 38.95 -8.57 -19.35
CA HIS A 364 39.84 -8.09 -18.31
C HIS A 364 39.00 -7.78 -17.06
N ALA A 365 39.26 -8.49 -15.96
CA ALA A 365 38.51 -8.34 -14.71
C ALA A 365 38.88 -7.07 -13.91
N SER A 366 40.03 -6.46 -14.20
CA SER A 366 40.71 -5.45 -13.39
C SER A 366 40.21 -3.99 -13.58
N SER A 367 38.91 -3.78 -13.83
CA SER A 367 38.32 -2.43 -13.88
C SER A 367 36.82 -2.44 -13.55
N HIS A 368 36.38 -1.57 -12.64
CA HIS A 368 34.96 -1.24 -12.36
C HIS A 368 34.00 -2.45 -12.35
N ALA A 369 34.14 -3.30 -11.33
CA ALA A 369 33.27 -4.46 -11.09
C ALA A 369 32.49 -4.38 -9.75
N LEU A 370 32.53 -3.23 -9.05
CA LEU A 370 32.05 -3.06 -7.66
C LEU A 370 32.76 -3.99 -6.66
N VAL A 371 34.06 -4.20 -6.84
CA VAL A 371 34.88 -5.11 -6.00
C VAL A 371 34.87 -4.65 -4.55
N GLY A 372 34.31 -5.47 -3.66
CA GLY A 372 34.11 -5.18 -2.24
C GLY A 372 32.87 -4.33 -1.92
N PHE A 373 32.08 -3.96 -2.92
CA PHE A 373 30.79 -3.28 -2.75
C PHE A 373 29.59 -4.21 -3.06
N GLU A 374 29.82 -5.47 -3.41
CA GLU A 374 28.77 -6.47 -3.68
C GLU A 374 27.83 -6.64 -2.47
N GLY A 375 28.37 -6.51 -1.24
CA GLY A 375 27.60 -6.55 0.00
C GLY A 375 26.53 -5.46 0.17
N PHE A 376 26.56 -4.41 -0.66
CA PHE A 376 25.59 -3.30 -0.67
C PHE A 376 24.60 -3.39 -1.86
N VAL A 377 24.72 -4.41 -2.73
CA VAL A 377 23.88 -4.61 -3.92
C VAL A 377 22.79 -5.64 -3.60
N ARG A 378 21.56 -5.17 -3.35
CA ARG A 378 20.41 -6.08 -3.12
C ARG A 378 20.11 -6.89 -4.38
N GLY A 379 19.82 -8.18 -4.25
CA GLY A 379 19.37 -8.99 -5.38
C GLY A 379 20.49 -9.49 -6.30
N ILE A 380 21.77 -9.39 -5.91
CA ILE A 380 22.89 -9.67 -6.81
C ILE A 380 22.89 -11.12 -7.32
N ASP A 381 22.67 -12.10 -6.43
CA ASP A 381 22.59 -13.51 -6.78
C ASP A 381 21.44 -13.79 -7.76
N MET A 382 20.25 -13.24 -7.50
CA MET A 382 19.05 -13.49 -8.31
C MET A 382 19.02 -12.70 -9.64
N PHE A 383 19.46 -11.44 -9.66
CA PHE A 383 19.32 -10.56 -10.82
C PHE A 383 20.61 -10.39 -11.65
N VAL A 384 21.79 -10.68 -11.11
CA VAL A 384 23.07 -10.58 -11.81
C VAL A 384 23.66 -11.97 -12.07
N ASP A 385 24.00 -12.69 -11.01
CA ASP A 385 24.80 -13.92 -11.13
C ASP A 385 24.02 -15.11 -11.67
N SER A 386 22.80 -15.36 -11.19
CA SER A 386 21.97 -16.45 -11.73
C SER A 386 21.62 -16.26 -13.21
N PRO A 387 21.27 -15.06 -13.72
CA PRO A 387 21.15 -14.79 -15.16
C PRO A 387 22.47 -14.95 -15.93
N VAL A 388 23.58 -14.43 -15.42
CA VAL A 388 24.90 -14.56 -16.04
C VAL A 388 25.31 -16.04 -16.15
N ALA A 389 25.08 -16.85 -15.12
CA ALA A 389 25.32 -18.29 -15.13
C ALA A 389 24.44 -19.01 -16.17
N LYS A 390 23.16 -18.65 -16.29
CA LYS A 390 22.25 -19.19 -17.32
C LYS A 390 22.72 -18.85 -18.74
N MET A 391 23.22 -17.63 -18.96
CA MET A 391 23.79 -17.23 -20.26
C MET A 391 25.11 -17.95 -20.56
N LYS A 392 25.99 -18.13 -19.56
CA LYS A 392 27.21 -18.96 -19.66
C LYS A 392 26.89 -20.43 -19.97
N ALA A 393 25.75 -20.94 -19.49
CA ALA A 393 25.21 -22.26 -19.82
C ALA A 393 24.46 -22.33 -21.18
N GLY A 394 24.54 -21.28 -22.01
CA GLY A 394 24.02 -21.28 -23.38
C GLY A 394 22.63 -20.64 -23.57
N ALA A 395 22.03 -20.02 -22.55
CA ALA A 395 20.77 -19.30 -22.74
C ALA A 395 20.94 -18.05 -23.65
N PRO A 396 19.99 -17.75 -24.57
CA PRO A 396 20.09 -16.60 -25.47
C PRO A 396 20.29 -15.27 -24.72
N VAL A 397 21.44 -14.64 -24.93
CA VAL A 397 21.94 -13.50 -24.14
C VAL A 397 20.97 -12.32 -24.13
N LEU A 398 20.54 -11.85 -25.30
CA LEU A 398 19.67 -10.66 -25.42
C LEU A 398 18.28 -10.88 -24.78
N PRO A 399 17.54 -11.98 -25.06
CA PRO A 399 16.32 -12.32 -24.33
C PRO A 399 16.50 -12.51 -22.82
N ALA A 400 17.61 -13.11 -22.38
CA ALA A 400 17.87 -13.32 -20.96
C ALA A 400 18.13 -11.99 -20.23
N LEU A 401 18.94 -11.09 -20.81
CA LEU A 401 19.17 -9.73 -20.28
C LEU A 401 17.85 -8.93 -20.18
N ILE A 402 17.02 -8.93 -21.23
CA ILE A 402 15.74 -8.21 -21.25
C ILE A 402 14.79 -8.74 -20.16
N ARG A 403 14.71 -10.07 -20.00
CA ARG A 403 13.92 -10.70 -18.93
C ARG A 403 14.43 -10.32 -17.54
N SER A 404 15.74 -10.30 -17.33
CA SER A 404 16.35 -9.96 -16.04
C SER A 404 16.15 -8.49 -15.65
N ILE A 405 16.30 -7.55 -16.60
CA ILE A 405 16.00 -6.12 -16.36
C ILE A 405 14.52 -5.95 -15.97
N ALA A 406 13.59 -6.51 -16.75
CA ALA A 406 12.16 -6.41 -16.47
C ALA A 406 11.75 -7.11 -15.17
N GLN A 407 12.36 -8.26 -14.85
CA GLN A 407 12.11 -8.97 -13.58
C GLN A 407 12.65 -8.18 -12.39
N CYS A 408 13.78 -7.47 -12.52
CA CYS A 408 14.26 -6.54 -11.51
C CYS A 408 13.30 -5.35 -11.37
N ARG A 409 13.16 -4.54 -12.44
CA ARG A 409 12.42 -3.26 -12.44
C ARG A 409 11.48 -3.17 -13.64
N SER A 410 10.21 -3.53 -13.42
CA SER A 410 9.14 -3.49 -14.42
C SER A 410 8.74 -2.06 -14.86
N ASN A 411 9.17 -1.03 -14.11
CA ASN A 411 8.97 0.38 -14.45
C ASN A 411 10.04 0.96 -15.41
N ILE A 412 11.04 0.19 -15.83
CA ILE A 412 12.04 0.63 -16.82
C ILE A 412 11.52 0.42 -18.24
N ASP A 413 11.71 1.42 -19.12
CA ASP A 413 11.42 1.27 -20.55
C ASP A 413 12.62 0.65 -21.27
N ILE A 414 12.44 -0.52 -21.88
CA ILE A 414 13.49 -1.23 -22.63
C ILE A 414 13.37 -0.93 -24.13
N PHE A 415 14.44 -0.45 -24.74
CA PHE A 415 14.61 -0.23 -26.18
C PHE A 415 15.76 -1.09 -26.71
N CYS A 416 15.69 -1.48 -27.98
CA CYS A 416 16.72 -2.32 -28.60
C CYS A 416 17.26 -1.72 -29.90
N VAL A 417 18.57 -1.83 -30.14
CA VAL A 417 19.23 -1.44 -31.39
C VAL A 417 19.92 -2.68 -31.96
N CYS A 418 19.29 -3.33 -32.94
CA CYS A 418 19.64 -4.68 -33.35
C CYS A 418 19.81 -4.82 -34.85
N THR A 419 20.81 -5.61 -35.25
CA THR A 419 20.89 -6.16 -36.61
C THR A 419 19.68 -7.06 -36.90
N ALA A 420 19.48 -7.40 -38.17
CA ALA A 420 18.42 -8.34 -38.57
C ALA A 420 18.52 -9.71 -37.85
N MET A 421 19.73 -10.15 -37.49
CA MET A 421 19.92 -11.36 -36.68
C MET A 421 19.49 -11.15 -35.22
N GLY A 422 19.91 -10.05 -34.59
CA GLY A 422 19.51 -9.70 -33.22
C GLY A 422 18.00 -9.54 -33.07
N LEU A 423 17.34 -8.90 -34.04
CA LEU A 423 15.90 -8.71 -34.10
C LEU A 423 15.13 -10.04 -34.08
N GLY A 424 15.62 -11.06 -34.80
CA GLY A 424 15.04 -12.41 -34.78
C GLY A 424 15.07 -13.08 -33.41
N THR A 425 16.03 -12.73 -32.53
CA THR A 425 16.08 -13.28 -31.17
C THR A 425 15.07 -12.64 -30.21
N LEU A 426 14.48 -11.49 -30.55
CA LEU A 426 13.59 -10.74 -29.65
C LEU A 426 12.17 -11.34 -29.52
N GLU A 427 11.75 -12.27 -30.38
CA GLU A 427 10.39 -12.84 -30.36
C GLU A 427 9.92 -13.30 -28.96
N PRO A 428 10.70 -14.04 -28.15
CA PRO A 428 10.27 -14.52 -26.83
C PRO A 428 10.20 -13.44 -25.74
N VAL A 429 10.51 -12.18 -26.07
CA VAL A 429 10.57 -11.02 -25.16
C VAL A 429 9.99 -9.74 -25.75
N ASN A 430 9.43 -9.77 -26.96
CA ASN A 430 8.95 -8.59 -27.69
C ASN A 430 7.87 -7.79 -26.91
N HIS A 431 7.15 -8.43 -26.00
CA HIS A 431 6.18 -7.79 -25.10
C HIS A 431 6.80 -6.94 -23.97
N LEU A 432 8.11 -7.06 -23.74
CA LEU A 432 8.89 -6.28 -22.77
C LEU A 432 9.63 -5.09 -23.42
N VAL A 433 9.81 -5.13 -24.74
CA VAL A 433 10.52 -4.10 -25.52
C VAL A 433 9.51 -3.06 -26.01
N LYS A 434 9.80 -1.77 -25.81
CA LYS A 434 8.97 -0.65 -26.28
C LYS A 434 9.05 -0.46 -27.78
N ARG A 435 10.28 -0.45 -28.30
CA ARG A 435 10.59 -0.27 -29.73
C ARG A 435 12.00 -0.80 -30.02
N ALA A 436 12.17 -1.36 -31.21
CA ALA A 436 13.46 -1.75 -31.76
C ALA A 436 13.82 -0.87 -32.97
N PHE A 437 15.12 -0.68 -33.21
CA PHE A 437 15.73 0.13 -34.26
C PHE A 437 16.91 -0.62 -34.88
N PHE A 438 17.37 -0.26 -36.08
CA PHE A 438 18.60 -0.80 -36.66
C PHE A 438 19.82 0.10 -36.34
N PRO A 439 21.03 -0.46 -36.17
CA PRO A 439 22.25 0.32 -35.84
C PRO A 439 22.67 1.42 -36.84
N ASN A 440 22.05 1.46 -38.03
CA ASN A 440 22.33 2.41 -39.10
C ASN A 440 21.17 3.41 -39.32
N ASP A 441 20.11 3.36 -38.51
CA ASP A 441 19.00 4.32 -38.55
C ASP A 441 19.43 5.67 -37.94
N ASP A 442 18.67 6.74 -38.20
CA ASP A 442 18.84 8.01 -37.49
C ASP A 442 18.29 7.89 -36.06
N HIS A 443 19.18 7.89 -35.07
CA HIS A 443 18.82 7.70 -33.67
C HIS A 443 18.08 8.88 -33.02
N SER A 444 17.80 9.98 -33.73
CA SER A 444 16.90 11.03 -33.21
C SER A 444 15.47 10.50 -32.99
N ASP A 445 15.04 9.49 -33.77
CA ASP A 445 13.74 8.83 -33.57
C ASP A 445 13.73 7.86 -32.35
N LEU A 446 14.92 7.45 -31.88
CA LEU A 446 15.15 6.75 -30.62
C LEU A 446 15.22 7.74 -29.44
N HIS A 447 15.83 8.91 -29.62
CA HIS A 447 15.88 9.98 -28.61
C HIS A 447 14.47 10.41 -28.19
N GLU A 448 13.58 10.73 -29.14
CA GLU A 448 12.19 11.08 -28.82
C GLU A 448 11.38 9.89 -28.28
N ALA A 449 11.68 8.64 -28.70
CA ALA A 449 11.04 7.46 -28.12
C ALA A 449 11.37 7.28 -26.63
N ILE A 450 12.62 7.55 -26.22
CA ILE A 450 13.07 7.54 -24.82
C ILE A 450 12.35 8.64 -24.02
N LEU A 451 12.33 9.87 -24.54
CA LEU A 451 11.65 10.99 -23.89
C LEU A 451 10.14 10.75 -23.77
N ALA A 452 9.49 10.23 -24.82
CA ALA A 452 8.08 9.87 -24.81
C ALA A 452 7.75 8.78 -23.78
N GLY A 453 8.65 7.79 -23.60
CA GLY A 453 8.54 6.75 -22.58
C GLY A 453 8.42 7.33 -21.18
N VAL A 454 9.38 8.16 -20.76
CA VAL A 454 9.38 8.80 -19.43
C VAL A 454 8.26 9.85 -19.29
N ARG A 455 8.01 10.67 -20.32
CA ARG A 455 6.84 11.57 -20.37
C ARG A 455 5.52 10.80 -20.12
N SER A 456 5.37 9.57 -20.62
CA SER A 456 4.16 8.73 -20.41
C SER A 456 3.96 8.21 -18.98
N LYS A 457 4.99 8.28 -18.13
CA LYS A 457 4.94 7.99 -16.69
C LYS A 457 4.62 9.26 -15.91
N MET A 458 5.26 10.39 -16.28
CA MET A 458 5.02 11.73 -15.71
C MET A 458 3.59 12.26 -15.93
N ARG A 459 2.89 11.85 -17.00
CA ARG A 459 1.49 12.24 -17.26
C ARG A 459 0.63 11.98 -16.02
N CYS A 460 -0.08 13.00 -15.54
CA CYS A 460 -1.06 12.89 -14.46
C CYS A 460 -2.41 13.40 -15.00
N PRO A 461 -3.07 12.63 -15.89
CA PRO A 461 -4.13 13.14 -16.75
C PRO A 461 -5.32 13.71 -15.98
N PHE A 462 -5.66 13.18 -14.80
CA PHE A 462 -6.75 13.71 -13.99
C PHE A 462 -6.32 14.92 -13.17
N PHE A 463 -5.14 14.88 -12.54
CA PHE A 463 -4.60 16.04 -11.83
C PHE A 463 -4.38 17.24 -12.76
N GLU A 464 -3.87 17.02 -13.97
CA GLU A 464 -3.74 18.05 -15.00
C GLU A 464 -5.10 18.62 -15.44
N ALA A 465 -6.12 17.77 -15.62
CA ALA A 465 -7.47 18.22 -15.95
C ALA A 465 -8.06 19.08 -14.81
N LEU A 466 -7.92 18.63 -13.56
CA LEU A 466 -8.36 19.36 -12.37
C LEU A 466 -7.63 20.69 -12.21
N ARG A 467 -6.31 20.73 -12.47
CA ARG A 467 -5.50 21.94 -12.48
C ARG A 467 -5.95 22.92 -13.57
N ARG A 468 -6.11 22.46 -14.82
CA ARG A 468 -6.61 23.28 -15.94
C ARG A 468 -8.02 23.83 -15.64
N TYR A 469 -8.87 23.07 -14.95
CA TYR A 469 -10.18 23.54 -14.46
C TYR A 469 -10.05 24.58 -13.33
N ALA A 470 -9.12 24.39 -12.39
CA ALA A 470 -8.84 25.34 -11.32
C ALA A 470 -8.25 26.68 -11.83
N GLU A 471 -7.52 26.65 -12.94
CA GLU A 471 -6.93 27.85 -13.58
C GLU A 471 -7.94 28.64 -14.44
N ARG A 472 -8.94 27.98 -15.05
CA ARG A 472 -9.95 28.63 -15.92
C ARG A 472 -10.84 29.67 -15.20
N PRO A 473 -11.22 30.79 -15.84
CA PRO A 473 -12.33 31.62 -15.37
C PRO A 473 -13.66 30.90 -15.65
N ILE A 474 -14.46 30.67 -14.61
CA ILE A 474 -15.74 29.92 -14.69
C ILE A 474 -16.81 30.68 -13.90
N GLY A 475 -17.93 31.01 -14.55
CA GLY A 475 -19.11 31.55 -13.90
C GLY A 475 -19.85 30.45 -13.13
N VAL A 476 -20.13 30.67 -11.85
CA VAL A 476 -20.69 29.63 -10.97
C VAL A 476 -22.18 29.84 -10.74
N PHE A 477 -22.99 29.02 -11.40
CA PHE A 477 -24.42 28.82 -11.13
C PHE A 477 -24.74 27.36 -10.75
N HIS A 478 -23.72 26.61 -10.31
CA HIS A 478 -23.83 25.21 -9.91
C HIS A 478 -24.18 25.07 -8.42
N ALA A 479 -24.74 23.94 -8.00
CA ALA A 479 -25.19 23.66 -6.63
C ALA A 479 -24.08 23.71 -5.55
N LEU A 480 -22.80 23.74 -5.95
CA LEU A 480 -21.66 23.85 -5.05
C LEU A 480 -21.50 25.28 -4.51
N ALA A 481 -22.25 25.61 -3.45
CA ALA A 481 -22.29 26.93 -2.79
C ALA A 481 -20.93 27.45 -2.27
N ILE A 482 -19.91 26.57 -2.17
CA ILE A 482 -18.51 26.96 -1.93
C ILE A 482 -17.95 27.88 -3.04
N SER A 483 -18.48 27.76 -4.27
CA SER A 483 -18.31 28.69 -5.39
C SER A 483 -16.86 29.17 -5.59
N ARG A 484 -15.93 28.22 -5.75
CA ARG A 484 -14.48 28.50 -5.94
C ARG A 484 -13.87 29.42 -4.84
N GLY A 485 -14.39 29.27 -3.61
CA GLY A 485 -14.04 30.02 -2.40
C GLY A 485 -14.85 31.29 -2.16
N ASN A 486 -15.80 31.66 -3.02
CA ASN A 486 -16.46 32.96 -2.97
C ASN A 486 -17.37 33.16 -1.74
N SER A 487 -18.04 32.11 -1.24
CA SER A 487 -18.84 32.21 -0.02
C SER A 487 -17.97 32.40 1.23
N VAL A 488 -16.81 31.75 1.28
CA VAL A 488 -15.83 31.91 2.36
C VAL A 488 -15.23 33.32 2.34
N ARG A 489 -14.75 33.81 1.18
CA ARG A 489 -14.24 35.19 1.02
C ARG A 489 -15.23 36.28 1.42
N ARG A 490 -16.53 36.06 1.16
CA ARG A 490 -17.59 37.04 1.45
C ARG A 490 -18.11 36.97 2.89
N SER A 491 -17.80 35.91 3.64
CA SER A 491 -18.11 35.83 5.06
C SER A 491 -17.18 36.74 5.86
N LYS A 492 -17.69 37.28 6.98
CA LYS A 492 -16.89 37.99 7.99
C LYS A 492 -16.27 37.05 9.04
N TRP A 493 -16.73 35.80 9.10
CA TRP A 493 -16.47 34.90 10.23
C TRP A 493 -15.54 33.72 9.92
N ILE A 494 -15.45 33.29 8.65
CA ILE A 494 -14.76 32.04 8.27
C ILE A 494 -13.61 32.24 7.26
N GLN A 495 -13.10 33.46 7.08
CA GLN A 495 -12.02 33.75 6.13
C GLN A 495 -10.75 32.91 6.40
N GLY A 496 -10.46 32.65 7.69
CA GLY A 496 -9.37 31.77 8.14
C GLY A 496 -9.37 30.36 7.53
N LEU A 497 -10.49 29.88 7.00
CA LEU A 497 -10.54 28.62 6.25
C LEU A 497 -9.79 28.71 4.90
N ILE A 498 -9.82 29.87 4.23
CA ILE A 498 -8.99 30.14 3.05
C ILE A 498 -7.55 30.43 3.45
N ASP A 499 -7.32 31.14 4.56
CA ASP A 499 -5.97 31.49 5.00
C ASP A 499 -5.18 30.24 5.44
N PHE A 500 -5.85 29.25 6.02
CA PHE A 500 -5.27 27.96 6.42
C PHE A 500 -5.01 27.00 5.24
N TYR A 501 -6.01 26.76 4.38
CA TYR A 501 -5.87 25.78 3.28
C TYR A 501 -5.32 26.35 1.97
N GLY A 502 -5.29 27.67 1.82
CA GLY A 502 -4.92 28.34 0.58
C GLY A 502 -6.00 28.28 -0.52
N VAL A 503 -5.93 29.22 -1.46
CA VAL A 503 -6.97 29.43 -2.48
C VAL A 503 -7.18 28.26 -3.46
N ASN A 504 -6.14 27.45 -3.70
CA ASN A 504 -6.16 26.48 -4.81
C ASN A 504 -7.06 25.27 -4.55
N ILE A 505 -7.21 24.81 -3.30
CA ILE A 505 -8.11 23.68 -2.99
C ILE A 505 -9.56 24.02 -3.35
N PHE A 506 -9.98 25.26 -3.08
CA PHE A 506 -11.32 25.76 -3.41
C PHE A 506 -11.51 26.01 -4.90
N LYS A 507 -10.47 26.43 -5.63
CA LYS A 507 -10.54 26.55 -7.10
C LYS A 507 -10.70 25.18 -7.79
N ALA A 508 -10.11 24.13 -7.22
CA ALA A 508 -10.23 22.76 -7.70
C ALA A 508 -11.58 22.10 -7.35
N GLU A 509 -12.28 22.60 -6.33
CA GLU A 509 -13.58 22.07 -5.89
C GLU A 509 -14.63 22.12 -7.01
N SER A 510 -15.12 20.94 -7.42
CA SER A 510 -15.88 20.74 -8.66
C SER A 510 -16.59 19.37 -8.70
N SER A 511 -17.32 19.12 -9.78
CA SER A 511 -18.01 17.86 -10.10
C SER A 511 -18.05 17.65 -11.63
N ALA A 512 -18.31 16.42 -12.09
CA ALA A 512 -18.45 16.10 -13.52
C ALA A 512 -19.50 16.99 -14.23
N THR A 513 -20.58 17.34 -13.53
CA THR A 513 -21.67 18.23 -14.00
C THR A 513 -21.23 19.66 -14.33
N CYS A 514 -20.07 20.13 -13.86
CA CYS A 514 -19.50 21.43 -14.25
C CYS A 514 -18.93 21.44 -15.68
N GLY A 515 -18.75 20.26 -16.30
CA GLY A 515 -18.18 20.12 -17.63
C GLY A 515 -16.64 20.21 -17.67
N GLY A 516 -16.03 19.44 -18.58
CA GLY A 516 -14.57 19.44 -18.79
C GLY A 516 -13.76 18.69 -17.72
N LEU A 517 -14.41 17.91 -16.85
CA LEU A 517 -13.81 16.93 -15.95
C LEU A 517 -14.55 15.60 -16.09
N ASP A 518 -13.83 14.49 -15.95
CA ASP A 518 -14.36 13.13 -16.09
C ASP A 518 -15.24 12.71 -14.89
N SER A 519 -16.00 11.63 -15.03
CA SER A 519 -16.86 11.06 -13.98
C SER A 519 -16.20 9.85 -13.33
N LEU A 520 -16.22 9.75 -11.99
CA LEU A 520 -15.70 8.56 -11.30
C LEU A 520 -16.57 7.32 -11.52
N LEU A 521 -17.89 7.51 -11.64
CA LEU A 521 -18.85 6.42 -11.80
C LEU A 521 -18.95 5.92 -13.24
N ASP A 522 -18.62 6.77 -14.21
CA ASP A 522 -18.59 6.36 -15.62
C ASP A 522 -17.38 7.03 -16.30
N PRO A 523 -16.15 6.53 -16.01
CA PRO A 523 -14.93 7.16 -16.46
C PRO A 523 -14.68 6.83 -17.93
N HIS A 524 -14.58 7.87 -18.77
CA HIS A 524 -14.33 7.73 -20.22
C HIS A 524 -13.18 8.63 -20.73
N GLY A 525 -12.58 9.43 -19.85
CA GLY A 525 -11.56 10.41 -20.18
C GLY A 525 -10.40 10.36 -19.20
N SER A 526 -10.14 11.47 -18.49
CA SER A 526 -8.93 11.61 -17.68
C SER A 526 -8.88 10.72 -16.43
N LEU A 527 -10.01 10.24 -15.89
CA LEU A 527 -10.03 9.23 -14.83
C LEU A 527 -9.81 7.83 -15.39
N LEU A 528 -10.36 7.50 -16.56
CA LEU A 528 -10.09 6.22 -17.23
C LEU A 528 -8.60 6.12 -17.60
N ASP A 529 -8.02 7.17 -18.15
CA ASP A 529 -6.59 7.27 -18.41
C ASP A 529 -5.78 7.10 -17.11
N ALA A 530 -6.11 7.81 -16.01
CA ALA A 530 -5.41 7.67 -14.73
C ALA A 530 -5.52 6.23 -14.15
N GLN A 531 -6.68 5.60 -14.27
CA GLN A 531 -6.91 4.21 -13.86
C GLN A 531 -6.12 3.21 -14.71
N ASN A 532 -6.01 3.43 -16.03
CA ASN A 532 -5.18 2.60 -16.92
C ASN A 532 -3.67 2.76 -16.62
N LEU A 533 -3.20 3.97 -16.31
CA LEU A 533 -1.83 4.22 -15.85
C LEU A 533 -1.56 3.52 -14.50
N ALA A 534 -2.55 3.51 -13.59
CA ALA A 534 -2.43 2.78 -12.33
C ALA A 534 -2.46 1.26 -12.49
N ALA A 535 -3.31 0.71 -13.36
CA ALA A 535 -3.32 -0.72 -13.67
C ALA A 535 -1.94 -1.19 -14.17
N ARG A 536 -1.32 -0.41 -15.08
CA ARG A 536 0.08 -0.61 -15.50
C ARG A 536 1.06 -0.55 -14.33
N ALA A 537 1.00 0.51 -13.52
CA ALA A 537 1.98 0.76 -12.47
C ALA A 537 1.99 -0.27 -11.34
N TYR A 538 0.87 -0.99 -11.13
CA TYR A 538 0.71 -1.98 -10.07
C TYR A 538 0.56 -3.43 -10.59
N ASP A 539 1.04 -3.71 -11.80
CA ASP A 539 0.99 -5.04 -12.46
C ASP A 539 -0.43 -5.66 -12.52
N ALA A 540 -1.48 -4.84 -12.59
CA ALA A 540 -2.89 -5.28 -12.60
C ALA A 540 -3.53 -5.24 -14.00
N ASN A 541 -4.65 -5.97 -14.18
CA ASN A 541 -5.44 -5.88 -15.42
C ASN A 541 -6.38 -4.67 -15.39
N TYR A 542 -6.94 -4.36 -14.22
CA TYR A 542 -7.74 -3.16 -13.97
C TYR A 542 -7.39 -2.56 -12.60
N ALA A 543 -7.49 -1.24 -12.48
CA ALA A 543 -7.37 -0.52 -11.22
C ALA A 543 -8.52 0.48 -11.06
N PHE A 544 -9.26 0.42 -9.96
CA PHE A 544 -10.38 1.30 -9.68
C PHE A 544 -10.05 2.20 -8.48
N PHE A 545 -10.15 3.52 -8.65
CA PHE A 545 -9.90 4.48 -7.58
C PHE A 545 -11.08 4.52 -6.60
N VAL A 546 -10.82 4.67 -5.31
CA VAL A 546 -11.84 4.74 -4.25
C VAL A 546 -11.54 5.93 -3.33
N THR A 547 -12.54 6.78 -3.10
CA THR A 547 -12.43 7.99 -2.27
C THR A 547 -12.98 7.82 -0.84
N ASN A 548 -13.31 6.59 -0.42
CA ASN A 548 -13.82 6.30 0.93
C ASN A 548 -13.03 5.18 1.63
N GLY A 549 -11.73 5.10 1.33
CA GLY A 549 -10.77 4.19 1.93
C GLY A 549 -10.95 2.71 1.56
N THR A 550 -9.94 1.91 1.89
CA THR A 550 -9.92 0.46 1.66
C THR A 550 -11.05 -0.27 2.40
N SER A 551 -11.51 0.32 3.51
CA SER A 551 -12.75 -0.01 4.21
C SER A 551 -13.99 -0.11 3.30
N THR A 552 -13.98 0.57 2.15
CA THR A 552 -15.04 0.57 1.15
C THR A 552 -14.63 -0.26 -0.07
N SER A 553 -13.37 -0.21 -0.49
CA SER A 553 -12.78 -1.09 -1.51
C SER A 553 -13.05 -2.58 -1.23
N ASN A 554 -12.87 -3.01 0.03
CA ASN A 554 -13.17 -4.36 0.49
C ASN A 554 -14.65 -4.72 0.31
N LYS A 555 -15.58 -3.81 0.67
CA LYS A 555 -17.02 -4.07 0.50
C LYS A 555 -17.42 -4.18 -0.97
N ILE A 556 -16.83 -3.36 -1.85
CA ILE A 556 -17.06 -3.43 -3.30
C ILE A 556 -16.66 -4.81 -3.84
N VAL A 557 -15.44 -5.30 -3.52
CA VAL A 557 -15.00 -6.62 -3.96
C VAL A 557 -15.89 -7.74 -3.39
N LEU A 558 -16.24 -7.66 -2.10
CA LEU A 558 -17.10 -8.65 -1.45
C LEU A 558 -18.52 -8.70 -2.07
N GLN A 559 -19.19 -7.55 -2.23
CA GLN A 559 -20.52 -7.49 -2.84
C GLN A 559 -20.50 -7.81 -4.36
N ALA A 560 -19.38 -7.60 -5.05
CA ALA A 560 -19.23 -7.97 -6.47
C ALA A 560 -19.06 -9.48 -6.69
N LEU A 561 -18.42 -10.18 -5.75
CA LEU A 561 -18.05 -11.60 -5.88
C LEU A 561 -19.02 -12.57 -5.18
N LEU A 562 -19.78 -12.09 -4.18
CA LEU A 562 -20.55 -12.95 -3.28
C LEU A 562 -22.05 -12.72 -3.38
N ARG A 563 -22.80 -13.81 -3.21
CA ARG A 563 -24.26 -13.85 -3.11
C ARG A 563 -24.69 -14.22 -1.69
N PRO A 564 -25.95 -13.97 -1.31
CA PRO A 564 -26.49 -14.46 -0.05
C PRO A 564 -26.28 -15.98 0.07
N SER A 565 -25.81 -16.43 1.24
CA SER A 565 -25.39 -17.81 1.53
C SER A 565 -24.13 -18.35 0.85
N ASP A 566 -23.40 -17.60 0.01
CA ASP A 566 -22.06 -18.05 -0.42
C ASP A 566 -21.10 -18.11 0.79
N VAL A 567 -20.22 -19.11 0.84
CA VAL A 567 -19.24 -19.28 1.91
C VAL A 567 -17.94 -18.56 1.56
N VAL A 568 -17.40 -17.85 2.56
CA VAL A 568 -16.10 -17.15 2.47
C VAL A 568 -15.16 -17.76 3.50
N LEU A 569 -13.99 -18.23 3.08
CA LEU A 569 -12.90 -18.51 4.01
C LEU A 569 -12.19 -17.19 4.32
N VAL A 570 -12.00 -16.86 5.60
CA VAL A 570 -11.51 -15.52 5.97
C VAL A 570 -10.57 -15.56 7.18
N ASP A 571 -9.42 -14.89 7.03
CA ASP A 571 -8.47 -14.56 8.10
C ASP A 571 -9.18 -13.88 9.28
N ARG A 572 -8.90 -14.31 10.51
CA ARG A 572 -9.54 -13.71 11.68
C ARG A 572 -8.94 -12.36 12.09
N ASP A 573 -7.68 -12.07 11.76
CA ASP A 573 -7.11 -10.71 11.81
C ASP A 573 -7.43 -9.94 10.50
N CYS A 574 -8.70 -9.99 10.08
CA CYS A 574 -9.19 -9.19 8.98
C CYS A 574 -9.78 -7.86 9.49
N HIS A 575 -9.53 -6.78 8.76
CA HIS A 575 -10.01 -5.46 9.14
C HIS A 575 -11.56 -5.41 9.16
N LYS A 576 -12.12 -4.69 10.15
CA LYS A 576 -13.57 -4.66 10.46
C LYS A 576 -14.51 -4.45 9.26
N SER A 577 -14.03 -3.84 8.17
CA SER A 577 -14.75 -3.70 6.90
C SER A 577 -15.25 -5.01 6.28
N HIS A 578 -14.53 -6.13 6.44
CA HIS A 578 -14.87 -7.40 5.80
C HIS A 578 -16.16 -7.97 6.36
N HIS A 579 -16.32 -7.98 7.69
CA HIS A 579 -17.56 -8.41 8.33
C HIS A 579 -18.78 -7.56 7.92
N TYR A 580 -18.61 -6.24 7.77
CA TYR A 580 -19.67 -5.39 7.21
C TYR A 580 -19.97 -5.72 5.74
N GLY A 581 -18.96 -6.09 4.95
CA GLY A 581 -19.17 -6.64 3.60
C GLY A 581 -19.97 -7.94 3.61
N PHE A 582 -19.66 -8.87 4.52
CA PHE A 582 -20.41 -10.12 4.68
C PHE A 582 -21.87 -9.90 5.10
N VAL A 583 -22.14 -8.95 6.01
CA VAL A 583 -23.52 -8.56 6.38
C VAL A 583 -24.28 -8.03 5.16
N LEU A 584 -23.66 -7.15 4.36
CA LEU A 584 -24.27 -6.54 3.17
C LEU A 584 -24.53 -7.55 2.04
N ALA A 585 -23.57 -8.43 1.75
CA ALA A 585 -23.71 -9.51 0.77
C ALA A 585 -24.65 -10.62 1.26
N GLY A 586 -24.76 -10.83 2.58
CA GLY A 586 -25.44 -11.98 3.18
C GLY A 586 -24.67 -13.29 3.05
N SER A 587 -23.35 -13.23 2.83
CA SER A 587 -22.46 -14.39 2.75
C SER A 587 -22.17 -14.96 4.15
N SER A 588 -21.84 -16.25 4.22
CA SER A 588 -21.51 -16.96 5.46
C SER A 588 -19.99 -17.05 5.66
N PRO A 589 -19.37 -16.23 6.54
CA PRO A 589 -17.95 -16.32 6.82
C PRO A 589 -17.61 -17.56 7.63
N CYS A 590 -16.61 -18.30 7.17
CA CYS A 590 -15.89 -19.33 7.91
C CYS A 590 -14.52 -18.76 8.29
N TYR A 591 -14.37 -18.42 9.57
CA TYR A 591 -13.11 -17.87 10.06
C TYR A 591 -12.04 -18.96 10.16
N LEU A 592 -10.83 -18.62 9.75
CA LEU A 592 -9.64 -19.47 9.84
C LEU A 592 -8.78 -19.02 11.01
N ASP A 593 -8.18 -19.98 11.71
CA ASP A 593 -7.39 -19.70 12.90
C ASP A 593 -5.92 -19.37 12.53
N ALA A 594 -5.46 -18.17 12.92
CA ALA A 594 -4.08 -17.74 12.74
C ALA A 594 -3.17 -18.28 13.86
N TYR A 595 -1.88 -18.52 13.58
CA TYR A 595 -0.99 -19.09 14.60
C TYR A 595 -0.77 -18.09 15.75
N PRO A 596 -0.82 -18.52 17.03
CA PRO A 596 -0.76 -17.61 18.17
C PRO A 596 0.68 -17.28 18.61
N LEU A 597 0.91 -16.05 19.04
CA LEU A 597 2.17 -15.57 19.65
C LEU A 597 1.91 -15.12 21.09
N HIS A 598 1.55 -16.06 21.97
CA HIS A 598 1.08 -15.84 23.35
C HIS A 598 1.94 -14.84 24.13
N ARG A 599 3.25 -15.09 24.19
CA ARG A 599 4.26 -14.25 24.87
C ARG A 599 4.22 -12.77 24.48
N PHE A 600 3.79 -12.45 23.26
CA PHE A 600 3.73 -11.08 22.75
C PHE A 600 2.30 -10.53 22.65
N SER A 601 1.29 -11.35 22.98
CA SER A 601 -0.13 -11.07 22.81
C SER A 601 -0.49 -10.64 21.38
N MET A 602 0.05 -11.35 20.38
CA MET A 602 -0.17 -11.13 18.94
C MET A 602 -0.61 -12.42 18.24
N TYR A 603 -1.15 -12.29 17.02
CA TYR A 603 -1.38 -13.41 16.10
C TYR A 603 -0.45 -13.28 14.90
N GLY A 604 -0.12 -14.42 14.28
CA GLY A 604 0.61 -14.51 13.03
C GLY A 604 -0.30 -14.48 11.81
N GLY A 605 0.11 -15.20 10.76
CA GLY A 605 -0.76 -15.50 9.62
C GLY A 605 -1.58 -16.77 9.81
N VAL A 606 -2.53 -17.00 8.90
CA VAL A 606 -3.32 -18.23 8.81
C VAL A 606 -2.51 -19.32 8.10
N PRO A 607 -2.19 -20.46 8.75
CA PRO A 607 -1.39 -21.50 8.13
C PRO A 607 -2.04 -22.10 6.88
N LEU A 608 -1.25 -22.44 5.86
CA LEU A 608 -1.75 -23.05 4.63
C LEU A 608 -2.31 -24.45 4.88
N GLU A 609 -1.83 -25.15 5.92
CA GLU A 609 -2.44 -26.38 6.40
C GLU A 609 -3.88 -26.16 6.91
N GLU A 610 -4.18 -25.02 7.57
CA GLU A 610 -5.51 -24.65 8.06
C GLU A 610 -6.45 -24.32 6.89
N ILE A 611 -5.96 -23.54 5.91
CA ILE A 611 -6.71 -23.23 4.67
C ILE A 611 -7.06 -24.53 3.93
N LYS A 612 -6.11 -25.46 3.80
CA LYS A 612 -6.35 -26.78 3.18
C LYS A 612 -7.31 -27.64 4.00
N LYS A 613 -7.16 -27.73 5.33
CA LYS A 613 -8.10 -28.44 6.22
C LYS A 613 -9.53 -27.94 6.06
N ALA A 614 -9.74 -26.63 5.98
CA ALA A 614 -11.04 -26.03 5.71
C ALA A 614 -11.60 -26.46 4.34
N LEU A 615 -10.85 -26.27 3.24
CA LEU A 615 -11.27 -26.68 1.90
C LEU A 615 -11.60 -28.19 1.82
N LEU A 616 -10.76 -29.03 2.42
CA LEU A 616 -10.95 -30.48 2.49
C LEU A 616 -12.16 -30.88 3.34
N ALA A 617 -12.48 -30.13 4.41
CA ALA A 617 -13.68 -30.33 5.19
C ALA A 617 -14.96 -29.98 4.42
N TYR A 618 -14.99 -28.85 3.69
CA TYR A 618 -16.11 -28.53 2.78
C TYR A 618 -16.25 -29.58 1.66
N ARG A 619 -15.14 -30.14 1.15
CA ARG A 619 -15.14 -31.26 0.19
C ARG A 619 -15.83 -32.51 0.76
N VAL A 620 -15.42 -32.94 1.96
CA VAL A 620 -15.96 -34.12 2.67
C VAL A 620 -17.42 -33.94 3.13
N ALA A 621 -17.86 -32.68 3.31
CA ALA A 621 -19.24 -32.31 3.60
C ALA A 621 -20.13 -32.13 2.35
N GLY A 622 -19.60 -32.28 1.13
CA GLY A 622 -20.33 -32.02 -0.12
C GLY A 622 -20.64 -30.53 -0.40
N ARG A 623 -20.06 -29.62 0.39
CA ARG A 623 -20.35 -28.17 0.40
C ARG A 623 -19.23 -27.31 -0.22
N LEU A 624 -18.22 -27.92 -0.85
CA LEU A 624 -17.09 -27.20 -1.46
C LEU A 624 -17.54 -26.19 -2.54
N GLU A 625 -18.63 -26.47 -3.25
CA GLU A 625 -19.19 -25.53 -4.23
C GLU A 625 -19.81 -24.28 -3.61
N GLU A 626 -20.07 -24.25 -2.31
CA GLU A 626 -20.48 -23.02 -1.62
C GLU A 626 -19.29 -22.06 -1.39
N VAL A 627 -18.06 -22.58 -1.35
CA VAL A 627 -16.86 -21.79 -1.06
C VAL A 627 -16.45 -21.00 -2.31
N LYS A 628 -16.66 -19.67 -2.29
CA LYS A 628 -16.42 -18.80 -3.44
C LYS A 628 -15.19 -17.91 -3.34
N LEU A 629 -14.76 -17.58 -2.13
CA LEU A 629 -13.70 -16.59 -1.88
C LEU A 629 -12.84 -16.98 -0.67
N LEU A 630 -11.52 -16.79 -0.79
CA LEU A 630 -10.58 -16.73 0.32
C LEU A 630 -10.14 -15.27 0.53
N VAL A 631 -10.22 -14.78 1.78
CA VAL A 631 -9.81 -13.42 2.19
C VAL A 631 -8.67 -13.51 3.20
N LEU A 632 -7.51 -12.90 2.89
CA LEU A 632 -6.33 -12.87 3.75
C LEU A 632 -5.76 -11.44 3.89
N THR A 633 -5.25 -11.07 5.07
CA THR A 633 -4.62 -9.76 5.30
C THR A 633 -3.11 -9.85 5.00
N ASN A 634 -2.63 -9.25 3.90
CA ASN A 634 -1.23 -9.41 3.46
C ASN A 634 -0.50 -8.07 3.21
N CYS A 635 0.51 -7.69 3.99
CA CYS A 635 0.98 -8.27 5.24
C CYS A 635 -0.03 -8.07 6.40
N THR A 636 0.09 -8.90 7.44
CA THR A 636 -0.57 -8.62 8.73
C THR A 636 -0.06 -7.30 9.30
N PHE A 637 -0.76 -6.71 10.28
CA PHE A 637 -0.41 -5.38 10.79
C PHE A 637 1.06 -5.29 11.24
N ASP A 638 1.53 -6.33 11.93
CA ASP A 638 2.87 -6.43 12.51
C ASP A 638 3.93 -6.96 11.52
N GLY A 639 3.54 -7.19 10.25
CA GLY A 639 4.46 -7.41 9.14
C GLY A 639 4.67 -8.86 8.71
N ILE A 640 3.80 -9.81 9.08
CA ILE A 640 3.87 -11.18 8.55
C ILE A 640 3.36 -11.19 7.11
N VAL A 641 4.16 -11.72 6.17
CA VAL A 641 3.90 -11.67 4.73
C VAL A 641 3.81 -13.09 4.16
N TYR A 642 2.67 -13.41 3.55
CA TYR A 642 2.37 -14.73 2.99
C TYR A 642 3.22 -15.01 1.74
N ASN A 643 3.55 -16.27 1.48
CA ASN A 643 3.93 -16.73 0.14
C ASN A 643 2.68 -16.79 -0.75
N VAL A 644 2.26 -15.63 -1.25
CA VAL A 644 0.98 -15.45 -1.96
C VAL A 644 0.85 -16.40 -3.16
N LYS A 645 1.93 -16.63 -3.91
CA LYS A 645 1.95 -17.59 -5.03
C LYS A 645 1.64 -19.01 -4.57
N ARG A 646 2.32 -19.49 -3.52
CA ARG A 646 2.10 -20.82 -2.93
C ARG A 646 0.67 -20.99 -2.40
N VAL A 647 0.13 -19.98 -1.70
CA VAL A 647 -1.25 -20.00 -1.21
C VAL A 647 -2.24 -20.18 -2.37
N ILE A 648 -2.09 -19.41 -3.46
CA ILE A 648 -2.96 -19.53 -4.64
C ILE A 648 -2.80 -20.91 -5.29
N GLU A 649 -1.57 -21.40 -5.47
CA GLU A 649 -1.28 -22.71 -6.08
C GLU A 649 -1.96 -23.86 -5.31
N GLU A 650 -1.71 -23.97 -4.00
CA GLU A 650 -2.22 -25.08 -3.21
C GLU A 650 -3.75 -25.03 -3.03
N CYS A 651 -4.33 -23.83 -2.98
CA CYS A 651 -5.79 -23.69 -2.93
C CYS A 651 -6.46 -24.02 -4.28
N LEU A 652 -5.90 -23.58 -5.41
CA LEU A 652 -6.43 -23.91 -6.75
C LEU A 652 -6.27 -25.41 -7.09
N ALA A 653 -5.35 -26.12 -6.45
CA ALA A 653 -5.24 -27.57 -6.55
C ALA A 653 -6.42 -28.31 -5.89
N LEU A 654 -7.08 -27.70 -4.90
CA LEU A 654 -8.26 -28.25 -4.22
C LEU A 654 -9.59 -27.67 -4.75
N LYS A 655 -9.61 -26.40 -5.17
CA LYS A 655 -10.79 -25.68 -5.66
C LYS A 655 -10.43 -24.78 -6.87
N PRO A 656 -10.44 -25.31 -8.11
CA PRO A 656 -9.84 -24.65 -9.28
C PRO A 656 -10.43 -23.31 -9.75
N ASP A 657 -11.59 -22.90 -9.22
CA ASP A 657 -12.31 -21.66 -9.54
C ASP A 657 -12.38 -20.64 -8.37
N LEU A 658 -11.70 -20.94 -7.25
CA LEU A 658 -11.66 -20.11 -6.05
C LEU A 658 -11.18 -18.68 -6.37
N ALA A 659 -11.90 -17.68 -5.88
CA ALA A 659 -11.42 -16.30 -5.90
C ALA A 659 -10.56 -15.99 -4.65
N PHE A 660 -9.64 -15.05 -4.79
CA PHE A 660 -8.76 -14.59 -3.72
C PHE A 660 -8.84 -13.07 -3.57
N LEU A 661 -9.02 -12.59 -2.34
CA LEU A 661 -8.88 -11.18 -1.96
C LEU A 661 -7.75 -11.07 -0.94
N PHE A 662 -6.65 -10.44 -1.35
CA PHE A 662 -5.58 -10.05 -0.44
C PHE A 662 -5.79 -8.59 -0.01
N ASP A 663 -6.07 -8.37 1.26
CA ASP A 663 -6.20 -7.02 1.82
C ASP A 663 -4.81 -6.43 2.04
N GLU A 664 -4.20 -5.97 0.95
CA GLU A 664 -2.88 -5.33 0.90
C GLU A 664 -2.94 -3.85 1.36
N ALA A 665 -3.88 -3.53 2.26
CA ALA A 665 -4.09 -2.21 2.82
C ALA A 665 -2.83 -1.56 3.38
N TRP A 666 -1.87 -2.35 3.86
CA TRP A 666 -0.62 -1.89 4.45
C TRP A 666 0.60 -2.01 3.50
N PHE A 667 0.50 -2.76 2.42
CA PHE A 667 1.66 -3.34 1.72
C PHE A 667 1.88 -2.79 0.30
N SER A 668 1.11 -1.77 -0.12
CA SER A 668 1.10 -1.22 -1.49
C SER A 668 2.45 -0.71 -2.03
N TYR A 669 3.45 -0.44 -1.17
CA TYR A 669 4.81 -0.09 -1.61
C TYR A 669 5.59 -1.28 -2.19
N ALA A 670 5.27 -2.51 -1.78
CA ALA A 670 6.07 -3.70 -2.10
C ALA A 670 6.20 -3.95 -3.60
N THR A 671 5.16 -3.62 -4.37
CA THR A 671 5.10 -3.71 -5.85
C THR A 671 6.28 -3.02 -6.54
N PHE A 672 6.81 -1.94 -5.95
CA PHE A 672 7.88 -1.13 -6.53
C PHE A 672 9.30 -1.58 -6.13
N HIS A 673 9.42 -2.62 -5.30
CA HIS A 673 10.71 -3.17 -4.90
C HIS A 673 10.94 -4.57 -5.50
N PRO A 674 12.10 -4.83 -6.15
CA PRO A 674 12.38 -6.08 -6.87
C PRO A 674 12.12 -7.35 -6.07
N ILE A 675 12.51 -7.37 -4.78
CA ILE A 675 12.33 -8.52 -3.90
C ILE A 675 10.92 -8.57 -3.29
N LEU A 676 10.39 -7.45 -2.76
CA LEU A 676 9.14 -7.48 -1.99
C LEU A 676 7.91 -7.80 -2.86
N LYS A 677 7.92 -7.36 -4.13
CA LYS A 677 6.83 -7.62 -5.08
C LYS A 677 6.58 -9.12 -5.33
N THR A 678 7.56 -9.99 -5.11
CA THR A 678 7.39 -11.45 -5.25
C THR A 678 6.27 -12.01 -4.37
N ARG A 679 5.99 -11.35 -3.23
CA ARG A 679 4.94 -11.72 -2.28
C ARG A 679 3.73 -10.77 -2.32
N THR A 680 3.49 -10.09 -3.46
CA THR A 680 2.23 -9.35 -3.72
C THR A 680 1.29 -10.12 -4.65
N ALA A 681 0.00 -9.89 -4.46
CA ALA A 681 -1.07 -10.62 -5.14
C ALA A 681 -1.10 -10.41 -6.67
N MET A 682 -0.88 -9.18 -7.14
CA MET A 682 -0.87 -8.88 -8.59
C MET A 682 0.32 -9.54 -9.29
N HIS A 683 1.50 -9.49 -8.67
CA HIS A 683 2.70 -10.13 -9.21
C HIS A 683 2.56 -11.65 -9.23
N ALA A 684 2.13 -12.27 -8.13
CA ALA A 684 1.90 -13.71 -8.04
C ALA A 684 0.87 -14.20 -9.10
N ALA A 685 -0.24 -13.48 -9.28
CA ALA A 685 -1.24 -13.80 -10.29
C ALA A 685 -0.70 -13.74 -11.73
N ASN A 686 0.21 -12.81 -12.03
CA ASN A 686 0.89 -12.74 -13.32
C ASN A 686 1.94 -13.84 -13.48
N GLU A 687 2.67 -14.19 -12.41
CA GLU A 687 3.69 -15.24 -12.44
C GLU A 687 3.07 -16.63 -12.67
N ILE A 688 1.93 -16.91 -12.03
CA ILE A 688 1.15 -18.14 -12.24
C ILE A 688 0.68 -18.21 -13.70
N ARG A 689 0.16 -17.12 -14.28
CA ARG A 689 -0.21 -17.11 -15.72
C ARG A 689 0.99 -17.29 -16.64
N ARG A 690 2.14 -16.69 -16.32
CA ARG A 690 3.40 -16.92 -17.05
C ARG A 690 3.78 -18.40 -17.00
N TRP A 691 3.77 -19.03 -15.82
CA TRP A 691 4.10 -20.45 -15.65
C TRP A 691 3.10 -21.38 -16.36
N LEU A 692 1.82 -21.00 -16.43
CA LEU A 692 0.79 -21.71 -17.20
C LEU A 692 1.07 -21.63 -18.71
N MET A 693 1.35 -20.43 -19.23
CA MET A 693 1.70 -20.21 -20.65
C MET A 693 3.04 -20.87 -21.05
N GLU A 694 4.01 -20.93 -20.13
CA GLU A 694 5.27 -21.66 -20.27
C GLU A 694 5.12 -23.19 -20.08
N GLY A 695 3.91 -23.68 -19.80
CA GLY A 695 3.61 -25.11 -19.62
C GLY A 695 4.16 -25.74 -18.33
N LYS A 696 4.76 -24.97 -17.42
CA LYS A 696 5.40 -25.48 -16.20
C LYS A 696 4.45 -26.30 -15.32
N TYR A 697 3.21 -25.85 -15.15
CA TYR A 697 2.21 -26.58 -14.37
C TYR A 697 1.80 -27.92 -15.00
N HIS A 698 1.89 -28.10 -16.33
CA HIS A 698 1.68 -29.42 -16.96
C HIS A 698 2.77 -30.43 -16.60
N ARG A 699 3.95 -29.96 -16.18
CA ARG A 699 5.03 -30.80 -15.67
C ARG A 699 4.89 -30.99 -14.16
N LEU A 700 4.84 -29.90 -13.39
CA LEU A 700 4.77 -29.93 -11.92
C LEU A 700 3.56 -30.71 -11.38
N HIS A 701 2.38 -30.57 -12.00
CA HIS A 701 1.20 -31.31 -11.59
C HIS A 701 1.31 -32.81 -11.92
N ARG A 702 2.02 -33.18 -13.00
CA ARG A 702 2.30 -34.59 -13.31
C ARG A 702 3.36 -35.17 -12.39
N GLU A 703 4.47 -34.46 -12.18
CA GLU A 703 5.54 -34.82 -11.23
C GLU A 703 4.97 -35.06 -9.82
N LEU A 704 3.94 -34.30 -9.41
CA LEU A 704 3.19 -34.49 -8.17
C LEU A 704 2.31 -35.75 -8.17
N LEU A 705 1.56 -36.00 -9.25
CA LEU A 705 0.69 -37.19 -9.38
C LEU A 705 1.51 -38.49 -9.46
N ASP A 706 2.56 -38.50 -10.31
CA ASP A 706 3.52 -39.60 -10.45
C ASP A 706 4.19 -39.91 -9.09
N GLY A 707 4.62 -38.86 -8.36
CA GLY A 707 5.27 -38.97 -7.05
C GLY A 707 4.34 -39.38 -5.90
N LEU A 708 3.01 -39.30 -6.08
CA LEU A 708 1.99 -39.75 -5.12
C LEU A 708 1.29 -41.05 -5.54
N GLY A 709 1.59 -41.58 -6.73
CA GLY A 709 1.01 -42.83 -7.24
C GLY A 709 -0.49 -42.75 -7.52
N ALA A 710 -1.00 -41.61 -7.98
CA ALA A 710 -2.44 -41.38 -8.18
C ALA A 710 -2.76 -40.60 -9.47
N ASP A 711 -3.87 -40.93 -10.14
CA ASP A 711 -4.29 -40.29 -11.41
C ASP A 711 -4.94 -38.90 -11.25
N ASP A 712 -5.54 -38.58 -10.10
CA ASP A 712 -6.09 -37.26 -9.74
C ASP A 712 -5.95 -37.00 -8.23
N LEU A 713 -5.85 -35.73 -7.83
CA LEU A 713 -5.81 -35.31 -6.42
C LEU A 713 -7.15 -35.55 -5.67
N SER A 714 -8.19 -36.03 -6.36
CA SER A 714 -9.46 -36.41 -5.75
C SER A 714 -9.45 -37.78 -5.08
N SER A 715 -8.63 -38.73 -5.55
CA SER A 715 -8.55 -40.08 -4.96
C SER A 715 -7.69 -40.13 -3.69
N LEU A 716 -6.82 -39.14 -3.48
CA LEU A 716 -5.91 -39.06 -2.34
C LEU A 716 -6.63 -38.67 -1.03
N SER A 717 -6.15 -39.24 0.08
CA SER A 717 -6.68 -38.97 1.41
C SER A 717 -6.56 -37.48 1.78
N SER A 718 -7.57 -36.96 2.48
CA SER A 718 -7.54 -35.59 3.01
C SER A 718 -6.44 -35.37 4.07
N ALA A 719 -5.81 -36.40 4.61
CA ALA A 719 -4.63 -36.24 5.46
C ALA A 719 -3.38 -35.95 4.62
N THR A 720 -3.17 -36.73 3.55
CA THR A 720 -2.06 -36.56 2.59
C THR A 720 -2.08 -35.17 1.94
N LEU A 721 -3.25 -34.74 1.48
CA LEU A 721 -3.43 -33.44 0.81
C LEU A 721 -3.24 -32.24 1.75
N ALA A 722 -3.51 -32.40 3.06
CA ALA A 722 -3.28 -31.35 4.04
C ALA A 722 -1.79 -31.07 4.27
N THR A 723 -0.94 -32.11 4.27
CA THR A 723 0.50 -31.97 4.57
C THR A 723 1.39 -31.82 3.33
N THR A 724 1.00 -32.37 2.17
CA THR A 724 1.79 -32.32 0.92
C THR A 724 1.72 -30.94 0.25
N ARG A 725 2.83 -30.47 -0.34
CA ARG A 725 2.89 -29.27 -1.22
C ARG A 725 2.16 -29.56 -2.54
N LEU A 726 1.04 -28.89 -2.79
CA LEU A 726 0.21 -29.14 -3.98
C LEU A 726 0.53 -28.21 -5.16
N TYR A 727 0.20 -28.67 -6.37
CA TYR A 727 0.23 -27.90 -7.62
C TYR A 727 -1.09 -28.04 -8.39
N PRO A 728 -1.66 -26.94 -8.91
CA PRO A 728 -2.98 -26.95 -9.53
C PRO A 728 -3.00 -27.54 -10.94
N ASP A 729 -4.11 -28.20 -11.32
CA ASP A 729 -4.31 -28.70 -12.69
C ASP A 729 -4.41 -27.52 -13.69
N PRO A 730 -3.48 -27.40 -14.66
CA PRO A 730 -3.50 -26.35 -15.68
C PRO A 730 -4.73 -26.37 -16.62
N ARG A 731 -5.47 -27.47 -16.72
CA ARG A 731 -6.71 -27.54 -17.52
C ARG A 731 -7.90 -26.89 -16.78
N ARG A 732 -8.00 -27.14 -15.48
CA ARG A 732 -9.13 -26.70 -14.63
C ARG A 732 -8.92 -25.33 -13.97
N MET A 733 -7.69 -24.95 -13.61
CA MET A 733 -7.43 -23.73 -12.83
C MET A 733 -7.92 -22.44 -13.52
N ARG A 734 -8.37 -21.47 -12.72
CA ARG A 734 -8.63 -20.08 -13.13
C ARG A 734 -7.97 -19.14 -12.13
N VAL A 735 -7.21 -18.17 -12.61
CA VAL A 735 -6.52 -17.19 -11.76
C VAL A 735 -7.45 -16.02 -11.49
N ARG A 736 -7.94 -15.92 -10.25
CA ARG A 736 -9.05 -15.04 -9.85
C ARG A 736 -8.67 -14.19 -8.64
N VAL A 737 -7.79 -13.22 -8.85
CA VAL A 737 -7.09 -12.51 -7.76
C VAL A 737 -7.45 -11.02 -7.71
N TYR A 738 -7.71 -10.54 -6.49
CA TYR A 738 -8.04 -9.16 -6.16
C TYR A 738 -7.10 -8.66 -5.06
N ALA A 739 -6.72 -7.40 -5.11
CA ALA A 739 -6.00 -6.73 -4.03
C ALA A 739 -6.59 -5.34 -3.74
N THR A 740 -6.55 -4.91 -2.48
CA THR A 740 -7.15 -3.65 -2.04
C THR A 740 -6.13 -2.81 -1.26
N HIS A 741 -5.74 -1.66 -1.81
CA HIS A 741 -4.60 -0.88 -1.31
C HIS A 741 -5.07 0.39 -0.59
N SER A 742 -4.47 0.71 0.57
CA SER A 742 -4.65 2.01 1.23
C SER A 742 -3.52 2.95 0.83
N ILE A 743 -3.64 3.60 -0.32
CA ILE A 743 -2.58 4.48 -0.85
C ILE A 743 -2.18 5.52 0.23
N HIS A 744 -3.15 6.13 0.90
CA HIS A 744 -2.94 7.10 1.99
C HIS A 744 -2.33 6.57 3.30
N LYS A 745 -2.06 5.27 3.44
CA LYS A 745 -1.35 4.70 4.61
C LYS A 745 0.14 4.47 4.33
N SER A 746 0.45 4.09 3.11
CA SER A 746 1.74 3.48 2.73
C SER A 746 2.45 4.21 1.59
N LEU A 747 1.77 5.16 0.93
CA LEU A 747 2.20 5.91 -0.25
C LEU A 747 1.64 7.35 -0.23
N THR A 748 1.95 8.14 -1.25
CA THR A 748 1.50 9.54 -1.38
C THR A 748 0.04 9.63 -1.85
N ALA A 749 -0.91 9.79 -0.92
CA ALA A 749 -2.29 10.23 -1.21
C ALA A 749 -2.96 10.90 0.00
N LEU A 750 -3.99 11.72 -0.25
CA LEU A 750 -4.86 12.23 0.82
C LEU A 750 -5.65 11.08 1.48
N ARG A 751 -5.98 11.25 2.77
CA ARG A 751 -6.78 10.30 3.57
C ARG A 751 -8.05 9.87 2.81
N GLN A 752 -8.46 8.62 3.02
CA GLN A 752 -9.48 7.90 2.23
C GLN A 752 -9.07 7.52 0.79
N GLY A 753 -7.93 7.98 0.25
CA GLY A 753 -7.45 7.52 -1.06
C GLY A 753 -7.07 6.04 -1.07
N SER A 754 -7.74 5.24 -1.90
CA SER A 754 -7.56 3.78 -2.00
C SER A 754 -7.69 3.32 -3.46
N MET A 755 -7.19 2.12 -3.76
CA MET A 755 -7.42 1.45 -5.04
C MET A 755 -7.88 0.00 -4.84
N ILE A 756 -8.72 -0.48 -5.76
CA ILE A 756 -8.96 -1.91 -5.99
C ILE A 756 -8.15 -2.31 -7.22
N LEU A 757 -7.32 -3.33 -7.11
CA LEU A 757 -6.57 -3.94 -8.20
C LEU A 757 -7.21 -5.29 -8.54
N VAL A 758 -7.46 -5.53 -9.83
CA VAL A 758 -8.17 -6.71 -10.31
C VAL A 758 -7.32 -7.49 -11.31
N ASN A 759 -7.25 -8.80 -11.10
CA ASN A 759 -6.54 -9.73 -11.98
C ASN A 759 -7.28 -11.10 -12.00
N ASP A 760 -8.55 -11.07 -12.45
CA ASP A 760 -9.46 -12.22 -12.57
C ASP A 760 -9.74 -12.57 -14.04
N ASP A 761 -9.47 -13.82 -14.44
CA ASP A 761 -9.68 -14.35 -15.80
C ASP A 761 -11.13 -14.20 -16.29
N LEU A 762 -12.09 -14.28 -15.36
CA LEU A 762 -13.53 -14.19 -15.60
C LEU A 762 -14.08 -12.77 -15.47
N PHE A 763 -13.25 -11.74 -15.23
CA PHE A 763 -13.73 -10.40 -14.89
C PHE A 763 -14.66 -9.82 -15.96
N GLU A 764 -14.19 -9.67 -17.20
CA GLU A 764 -14.97 -9.11 -18.32
C GLU A 764 -16.24 -9.92 -18.64
N SER A 765 -16.24 -11.23 -18.38
CA SER A 765 -17.31 -12.14 -18.80
C SER A 765 -18.40 -12.39 -17.74
N HIS A 766 -18.05 -12.33 -16.45
CA HIS A 766 -18.95 -12.71 -15.36
C HIS A 766 -19.02 -11.69 -14.21
N VAL A 767 -17.94 -10.93 -13.95
CA VAL A 767 -17.82 -10.12 -12.72
C VAL A 767 -17.94 -8.62 -12.97
N HIS A 768 -17.64 -8.12 -14.18
CA HIS A 768 -17.62 -6.68 -14.50
C HIS A 768 -18.95 -5.98 -14.18
N THR A 769 -20.09 -6.59 -14.53
CA THR A 769 -21.42 -6.03 -14.23
C THR A 769 -21.72 -5.96 -12.73
N PRO A 770 -21.71 -7.07 -11.95
CA PRO A 770 -21.92 -6.97 -10.50
C PRO A 770 -20.84 -6.15 -9.78
N PHE A 771 -19.62 -6.04 -10.31
CA PHE A 771 -18.60 -5.14 -9.79
C PHE A 771 -18.95 -3.67 -10.02
N LYS A 772 -19.52 -3.31 -11.18
CA LYS A 772 -19.96 -1.93 -11.45
C LYS A 772 -21.12 -1.51 -10.54
N GLU A 773 -22.11 -2.38 -10.34
CA GLU A 773 -23.20 -2.16 -9.36
C GLU A 773 -22.67 -2.16 -7.91
N ALA A 774 -21.70 -3.05 -7.63
CA ALA A 774 -20.72 -3.03 -6.53
C ALA A 774 -20.24 -1.63 -6.14
N TYR A 775 -19.58 -1.03 -7.12
CA TYR A 775 -18.94 0.26 -7.06
C TYR A 775 -19.97 1.38 -6.90
N TYR A 776 -21.12 1.29 -7.59
CA TYR A 776 -22.23 2.24 -7.50
C TYR A 776 -22.93 2.24 -6.13
N THR A 777 -23.05 1.07 -5.49
CA THR A 777 -23.61 0.93 -4.13
C THR A 777 -22.76 1.66 -3.07
N HIS A 778 -21.50 1.97 -3.38
CA HIS A 778 -20.51 2.36 -2.38
C HIS A 778 -19.77 3.67 -2.65
N MET A 779 -19.75 4.17 -3.89
CA MET A 779 -19.16 5.46 -4.22
C MET A 779 -20.19 6.60 -4.16
N SER A 780 -19.74 7.78 -3.75
CA SER A 780 -20.56 9.00 -3.82
C SER A 780 -20.75 9.42 -5.28
N THR A 781 -21.96 9.88 -5.63
CA THR A 781 -22.23 10.60 -6.89
C THR A 781 -21.51 11.95 -6.96
N SER A 782 -21.08 12.47 -5.81
CA SER A 782 -20.20 13.63 -5.66
C SER A 782 -18.94 13.19 -4.91
N PRO A 783 -17.97 12.51 -5.56
CA PRO A 783 -16.75 12.05 -4.93
C PRO A 783 -15.71 13.19 -4.88
N ASN A 784 -14.80 13.15 -3.90
CA ASN A 784 -13.82 14.21 -3.75
C ASN A 784 -12.71 14.13 -4.80
N TYR A 785 -12.62 15.14 -5.68
CA TYR A 785 -11.68 15.16 -6.80
C TYR A 785 -10.23 15.41 -6.37
N GLN A 786 -9.99 16.09 -5.24
CA GLN A 786 -8.64 16.30 -4.72
C GLN A 786 -8.02 14.97 -4.27
N ILE A 787 -8.78 14.07 -3.63
CA ILE A 787 -8.33 12.71 -3.32
C ILE A 787 -7.94 11.95 -4.59
N LEU A 788 -8.82 11.91 -5.61
CA LEU A 788 -8.56 11.24 -6.89
C LEU A 788 -7.29 11.77 -7.58
N ALA A 789 -7.09 13.09 -7.57
CA ALA A 789 -5.90 13.72 -8.13
C ALA A 789 -4.61 13.34 -7.37
N THR A 790 -4.68 13.15 -6.05
CA THR A 790 -3.51 12.67 -5.30
C THR A 790 -3.19 11.19 -5.55
N ILE A 791 -4.18 10.35 -5.87
CA ILE A 791 -3.91 8.96 -6.30
C ILE A 791 -3.19 8.95 -7.66
N ASP A 792 -3.63 9.78 -8.62
CA ASP A 792 -3.01 9.92 -9.94
C ASP A 792 -1.54 10.41 -9.85
N VAL A 793 -1.29 11.46 -9.05
CA VAL A 793 0.06 11.98 -8.79
C VAL A 793 0.92 10.99 -8.01
N GLY A 794 0.39 10.33 -6.96
CA GLY A 794 1.11 9.32 -6.20
C GLY A 794 1.52 8.11 -7.03
N ARG A 795 0.66 7.70 -7.98
CA ARG A 795 0.99 6.67 -8.98
C ARG A 795 2.13 7.12 -9.89
N SER A 796 2.12 8.36 -10.38
CA SER A 796 3.24 8.90 -11.17
C SER A 796 4.54 8.95 -10.36
N GLN A 797 4.49 9.32 -9.08
CA GLN A 797 5.67 9.30 -8.21
C GLN A 797 6.24 7.88 -8.12
N MET A 798 5.41 6.86 -7.90
CA MET A 798 5.92 5.49 -7.74
C MET A 798 6.42 4.85 -9.04
N GLU A 799 5.91 5.25 -10.22
CA GLU A 799 6.49 4.83 -11.50
C GLU A 799 7.88 5.42 -11.77
N LEU A 800 8.20 6.59 -11.20
CA LEU A 800 9.45 7.33 -11.43
C LEU A 800 10.47 7.11 -10.30
N GLU A 801 10.08 7.37 -9.05
CA GLU A 801 10.94 7.39 -7.87
C GLU A 801 10.80 6.13 -7.00
N GLY A 802 9.74 5.33 -7.23
CA GLY A 802 9.26 4.32 -6.28
C GLY A 802 10.28 3.30 -5.82
N TYR A 803 11.15 2.82 -6.72
CA TYR A 803 12.21 1.89 -6.34
C TYR A 803 13.18 2.52 -5.32
N GLY A 804 13.71 3.71 -5.63
CA GLY A 804 14.63 4.43 -4.74
C GLY A 804 13.98 4.92 -3.44
N LEU A 805 12.67 5.18 -3.43
CA LEU A 805 11.91 5.53 -2.22
C LEU A 805 11.74 4.32 -1.28
N VAL A 806 11.42 3.14 -1.83
CA VAL A 806 11.24 1.92 -1.01
C VAL A 806 12.58 1.37 -0.53
N GLU A 807 13.65 1.49 -1.33
CA GLU A 807 15.03 1.24 -0.87
C GLU A 807 15.37 2.09 0.36
N ARG A 808 15.13 3.42 0.33
CA ARG A 808 15.34 4.31 1.49
C ARG A 808 14.45 3.94 2.69
N GLN A 809 13.23 3.46 2.45
CA GLN A 809 12.30 3.01 3.52
C GLN A 809 12.79 1.74 4.23
N ILE A 810 13.33 0.78 3.48
CA ILE A 810 13.95 -0.45 4.00
C ILE A 810 15.24 -0.14 4.74
N GLU A 811 16.08 0.71 4.15
CA GLU A 811 17.33 1.21 4.73
C GLU A 811 17.12 1.87 6.10
N ALA A 812 16.16 2.80 6.19
CA ALA A 812 15.75 3.42 7.45
C ALA A 812 15.27 2.40 8.49
N ALA A 813 14.67 1.29 8.05
CA ALA A 813 14.19 0.25 8.95
C ALA A 813 15.34 -0.58 9.52
N PHE A 814 16.31 -1.00 8.69
CA PHE A 814 17.52 -1.67 9.16
C PHE A 814 18.33 -0.78 10.10
N PHE A 815 18.47 0.51 9.77
CA PHE A 815 19.12 1.50 10.63
C PHE A 815 18.45 1.57 12.01
N ILE A 816 17.11 1.71 12.11
CA ILE A 816 16.41 1.69 13.41
C ILE A 816 16.61 0.34 14.14
N ARG A 817 16.43 -0.80 13.46
CA ARG A 817 16.58 -2.14 14.08
C ARG A 817 17.97 -2.31 14.68
N ARG A 818 19.03 -1.99 13.93
CA ARG A 818 20.44 -2.05 14.35
C ARG A 818 20.72 -1.08 15.50
N LEU A 819 20.32 0.18 15.39
CA LEU A 819 20.54 1.20 16.43
C LEU A 819 19.92 0.84 17.78
N LEU A 820 18.76 0.17 17.81
CA LEU A 820 18.12 -0.30 19.03
C LEU A 820 18.71 -1.64 19.52
N THR A 821 19.09 -2.55 18.62
CA THR A 821 19.59 -3.89 18.96
C THR A 821 21.04 -3.90 19.47
N ARG A 822 21.87 -2.92 19.10
CA ARG A 822 23.26 -2.82 19.60
C ARG A 822 23.39 -2.11 20.95
N ASP A 823 22.44 -1.25 21.32
CA ASP A 823 22.53 -0.45 22.53
C ASP A 823 22.26 -1.30 23.79
N LEU A 824 23.32 -1.66 24.51
CA LEU A 824 23.28 -2.53 25.69
C LEU A 824 22.27 -2.08 26.77
N LEU A 825 22.04 -0.76 26.89
CA LEU A 825 21.11 -0.21 27.86
C LEU A 825 19.65 -0.32 27.38
N VAL A 826 19.41 -0.13 26.08
CA VAL A 826 18.10 -0.38 25.46
C VAL A 826 17.74 -1.86 25.56
N ARG A 827 18.67 -2.77 25.23
CA ARG A 827 18.47 -4.23 25.28
C ARG A 827 18.01 -4.76 26.64
N LYS A 828 18.36 -4.08 27.74
CA LYS A 828 17.97 -4.46 29.11
C LYS A 828 16.46 -4.32 29.37
N TYR A 829 15.78 -3.46 28.62
CA TYR A 829 14.38 -3.08 28.83
C TYR A 829 13.48 -3.27 27.60
N PHE A 830 14.06 -3.26 26.41
CA PHE A 830 13.36 -3.31 25.14
C PHE A 830 14.02 -4.31 24.19
N THR A 831 13.23 -5.02 23.37
CA THR A 831 13.75 -5.97 22.38
C THR A 831 13.03 -5.78 21.05
N VAL A 832 13.78 -5.59 19.97
CA VAL A 832 13.23 -5.60 18.61
C VAL A 832 12.96 -7.05 18.22
N LEU A 833 11.72 -7.38 17.86
CA LEU A 833 11.36 -8.75 17.50
C LEU A 833 11.91 -9.14 16.10
N SER A 834 12.41 -10.37 16.03
CA SER A 834 13.03 -10.99 14.86
C SER A 834 12.08 -11.96 14.13
N PRO A 835 12.41 -12.42 12.91
CA PRO A 835 11.68 -13.50 12.24
C PRO A 835 11.61 -14.78 13.09
N ARG A 836 12.64 -15.07 13.90
CA ARG A 836 12.64 -16.22 14.83
C ARG A 836 11.61 -16.08 15.95
N ASP A 837 11.37 -14.87 16.45
CA ASP A 837 10.38 -14.60 17.50
C ASP A 837 8.94 -14.64 16.97
N MET A 838 8.74 -14.21 15.72
CA MET A 838 7.41 -13.96 15.15
C MET A 838 6.91 -15.04 14.18
N ILE A 839 7.76 -15.99 13.75
CA ILE A 839 7.41 -17.04 12.77
C ILE A 839 7.86 -18.41 13.30
N PRO A 840 6.94 -19.36 13.54
CA PRO A 840 7.24 -20.73 13.95
C PRO A 840 8.18 -21.44 12.97
N SER A 841 9.18 -22.16 13.48
CA SER A 841 10.21 -22.84 12.67
C SER A 841 9.64 -23.80 11.62
N ALA A 842 8.50 -24.44 11.89
CA ALA A 842 7.78 -25.30 10.96
C ALA A 842 7.25 -24.59 9.69
N MET A 843 7.14 -23.26 9.70
CA MET A 843 6.64 -22.44 8.58
C MET A 843 7.77 -21.70 7.82
N ARG A 844 9.00 -21.77 8.35
CA ARG A 844 10.23 -21.15 7.81
C ARG A 844 11.37 -22.16 7.64
N GLN A 845 11.04 -23.32 7.07
CA GLN A 845 11.93 -24.48 7.00
C GLN A 845 13.15 -24.21 6.12
N HIS A 846 12.95 -23.60 4.94
CA HIS A 846 14.04 -23.27 4.02
C HIS A 846 14.96 -22.21 4.63
N SER A 847 14.39 -21.19 5.27
CA SER A 847 15.17 -20.16 5.97
C SER A 847 16.01 -20.75 7.09
N ARG A 848 15.53 -21.79 7.79
CA ARG A 848 16.29 -22.51 8.83
C ARG A 848 17.35 -23.47 8.27
N GLU A 849 17.20 -23.91 7.03
CA GLU A 849 18.18 -24.75 6.32
C GLU A 849 19.27 -23.90 5.64
N LEU A 850 18.91 -22.68 5.20
CA LEU A 850 19.82 -21.68 4.63
C LEU A 850 20.56 -20.87 5.70
N LEU A 851 19.92 -20.59 6.85
CA LEU A 851 20.43 -19.75 7.93
C LEU A 851 20.19 -20.43 9.29
N CYS A 852 21.18 -20.40 10.17
CA CYS A 852 21.01 -20.91 11.53
C CYS A 852 20.02 -20.06 12.37
N GLU A 853 19.49 -20.64 13.45
CA GLU A 853 18.55 -19.95 14.35
C GLU A 853 19.18 -18.70 15.00
N GLU A 854 20.51 -18.62 15.11
CA GLU A 854 21.25 -17.43 15.55
C GLU A 854 21.20 -16.33 14.48
N ALA A 855 21.44 -16.67 13.20
CA ALA A 855 21.38 -15.72 12.10
C ALA A 855 19.95 -15.15 11.89
N LEU A 856 18.91 -15.94 12.19
CA LEU A 856 17.51 -15.51 12.21
C LEU A 856 17.11 -14.71 13.47
N GLN A 857 17.97 -14.66 14.50
CA GLN A 857 17.83 -13.84 15.70
C GLN A 857 18.69 -12.56 15.66
N CYS A 858 19.80 -12.60 14.93
CA CYS A 858 20.69 -11.48 14.68
C CYS A 858 20.05 -10.39 13.80
N GLU A 859 20.79 -9.30 13.57
CA GLU A 859 20.36 -8.20 12.72
C GLU A 859 20.07 -8.69 11.30
N MET A 860 18.80 -8.61 10.88
CA MET A 860 18.44 -8.75 9.47
C MET A 860 19.25 -7.75 8.64
N ASN A 861 19.95 -8.26 7.62
CA ASN A 861 20.78 -7.48 6.71
C ASN A 861 20.29 -7.70 5.27
N VAL A 862 21.04 -7.23 4.27
CA VAL A 862 20.65 -7.33 2.85
C VAL A 862 20.49 -8.79 2.42
N GLN A 863 21.50 -9.60 2.75
CA GLN A 863 21.67 -10.98 2.32
C GLN A 863 20.64 -11.89 3.00
N THR A 864 20.46 -11.75 4.31
CA THR A 864 19.47 -12.55 5.06
C THR A 864 18.04 -12.14 4.72
N LEU A 865 17.76 -10.86 4.40
CA LEU A 865 16.47 -10.46 3.85
C LEU A 865 16.20 -11.18 2.51
N GLU A 866 17.15 -11.12 1.58
CA GLU A 866 16.99 -11.70 0.23
C GLU A 866 16.73 -13.22 0.28
N GLN A 867 17.58 -13.97 0.98
CA GLN A 867 17.49 -15.43 1.08
C GLN A 867 16.17 -15.88 1.72
N VAL A 868 15.74 -15.20 2.79
CA VAL A 868 14.45 -15.48 3.46
C VAL A 868 13.27 -15.17 2.54
N TRP A 869 13.25 -13.98 1.91
CA TRP A 869 12.12 -13.53 1.10
C TRP A 869 11.88 -14.34 -0.18
N LEU A 870 12.95 -14.83 -0.80
CA LEU A 870 12.90 -15.59 -2.06
C LEU A 870 12.70 -17.11 -1.87
N SER A 871 12.72 -17.60 -0.64
CA SER A 871 12.44 -19.01 -0.32
C SER A 871 10.96 -19.37 -0.54
N ASP A 872 10.63 -20.68 -0.64
CA ASP A 872 9.22 -21.14 -0.67
C ASP A 872 8.57 -21.22 0.74
N ASP A 873 9.22 -20.62 1.76
CA ASP A 873 8.67 -20.52 3.11
C ASP A 873 7.36 -19.76 3.14
N GLU A 874 6.44 -20.25 3.98
CA GLU A 874 5.04 -19.83 4.01
C GLU A 874 4.90 -18.38 4.47
N PHE A 875 5.76 -17.96 5.41
CA PHE A 875 5.77 -16.63 6.00
C PHE A 875 7.17 -16.02 6.06
N VAL A 876 7.25 -14.70 5.86
CA VAL A 876 8.44 -13.88 6.09
C VAL A 876 8.06 -12.57 6.79
N LEU A 877 9.04 -11.87 7.36
CA LEU A 877 8.81 -10.60 8.09
C LEU A 877 9.16 -9.40 7.20
N ASP A 878 8.26 -8.41 7.15
CA ASP A 878 8.51 -7.09 6.56
C ASP A 878 9.50 -6.29 7.42
N PRO A 879 10.70 -5.95 6.91
CA PRO A 879 11.71 -5.24 7.69
C PRO A 879 11.20 -3.88 8.20
N THR A 880 10.26 -3.23 7.49
CA THR A 880 9.69 -1.92 7.82
C THR A 880 8.77 -1.94 9.05
N ARG A 881 8.38 -3.12 9.54
CA ARG A 881 7.47 -3.33 10.69
C ARG A 881 8.25 -3.71 11.93
N ILE A 882 8.63 -2.69 12.69
CA ILE A 882 9.59 -2.79 13.80
C ILE A 882 8.81 -2.89 15.11
N THR A 883 8.42 -4.11 15.47
CA THR A 883 7.79 -4.41 16.75
C THR A 883 8.84 -4.36 17.86
N LEU A 884 8.71 -3.40 18.77
CA LEU A 884 9.53 -3.28 19.97
C LEU A 884 8.77 -3.84 21.17
N PHE A 885 9.23 -4.98 21.69
CA PHE A 885 8.76 -5.57 22.93
C PHE A 885 9.19 -4.71 24.13
N THR A 886 8.24 -4.38 25.00
CA THR A 886 8.41 -3.55 26.21
C THR A 886 8.27 -4.35 27.51
N GLY A 887 7.92 -5.63 27.45
CA GLY A 887 7.62 -6.43 28.66
C GLY A 887 8.73 -6.43 29.72
N LEU A 888 10.00 -6.37 29.31
CA LEU A 888 11.16 -6.32 30.23
C LEU A 888 11.31 -4.98 30.99
N SER A 889 10.56 -3.94 30.60
CA SER A 889 10.53 -2.67 31.33
C SER A 889 9.46 -2.59 32.41
N GLY A 890 8.63 -3.63 32.59
CA GLY A 890 7.46 -3.58 33.47
C GLY A 890 6.38 -2.58 32.99
N LEU A 891 6.44 -2.16 31.73
CA LEU A 891 5.47 -1.23 31.13
C LEU A 891 4.64 -1.93 30.06
N ASP A 892 3.32 -1.81 30.18
CA ASP A 892 2.39 -2.20 29.12
C ASP A 892 2.55 -1.29 27.88
N GLY A 893 2.13 -1.81 26.73
CA GLY A 893 2.27 -1.12 25.45
C GLY A 893 1.54 0.22 25.37
N ASP A 894 0.38 0.38 26.03
CA ASP A 894 -0.38 1.64 26.00
C ASP A 894 0.22 2.70 26.94
N THR A 895 0.66 2.32 28.14
CA THR A 895 1.43 3.22 29.03
C THR A 895 2.71 3.69 28.37
N PHE A 896 3.45 2.81 27.68
CA PHE A 896 4.65 3.21 26.96
C PHE A 896 4.32 4.14 25.77
N LYS A 897 3.32 3.79 24.95
CA LYS A 897 2.81 4.64 23.87
C LYS A 897 2.43 6.04 24.35
N VAL A 898 1.52 6.14 25.32
CA VAL A 898 0.92 7.42 25.71
C VAL A 898 1.93 8.23 26.53
N LYS A 899 2.32 7.73 27.72
CA LYS A 899 3.08 8.53 28.69
C LYS A 899 4.55 8.71 28.30
N TRP A 900 5.17 7.71 27.67
CA TRP A 900 6.61 7.73 27.37
C TRP A 900 6.94 8.19 25.95
N LEU A 901 6.11 7.88 24.94
CA LEU A 901 6.38 8.28 23.55
C LEU A 901 5.60 9.54 23.13
N MET A 902 4.27 9.55 23.29
CA MET A 902 3.41 10.64 22.83
C MET A 902 3.54 11.88 23.72
N ASP A 903 3.28 11.78 25.03
CA ASP A 903 3.23 12.94 25.94
C ASP A 903 4.60 13.57 26.16
N LYS A 904 5.66 12.75 26.22
CA LYS A 904 7.03 13.19 26.56
C LYS A 904 7.86 13.62 25.34
N TYR A 905 7.66 13.00 24.17
CA TYR A 905 8.49 13.22 22.98
C TYR A 905 7.71 13.52 21.69
N GLY A 906 6.36 13.54 21.73
CA GLY A 906 5.53 13.76 20.54
C GLY A 906 5.53 12.60 19.54
N ILE A 907 6.08 11.43 19.90
CA ILE A 907 6.21 10.27 19.02
C ILE A 907 4.87 9.54 18.94
N GLN A 908 4.18 9.67 17.80
CA GLN A 908 2.91 9.00 17.53
C GLN A 908 3.13 7.64 16.86
N ILE A 909 2.41 6.62 17.32
CA ILE A 909 2.43 5.25 16.78
C ILE A 909 1.02 4.68 16.65
N ASN A 910 0.82 3.77 15.69
CA ASN A 910 -0.50 3.30 15.29
C ASN A 910 -1.02 2.08 16.07
N LYS A 911 -0.15 1.19 16.56
CA LYS A 911 -0.52 -0.07 17.23
C LYS A 911 0.40 -0.40 18.40
N THR A 912 -0.20 -1.05 19.39
CA THR A 912 0.44 -1.69 20.54
C THR A 912 -0.15 -3.08 20.75
N SER A 913 0.55 -3.94 21.49
CA SER A 913 -0.04 -5.10 22.16
C SER A 913 -0.04 -4.87 23.68
N ARG A 914 -0.34 -5.90 24.48
CA ARG A 914 -0.15 -5.88 25.94
C ARG A 914 1.25 -5.40 26.34
N ASN A 915 2.28 -5.85 25.61
CA ASN A 915 3.68 -5.75 26.02
C ASN A 915 4.62 -5.39 24.84
N SER A 916 4.09 -4.74 23.81
CA SER A 916 4.87 -4.26 22.66
C SER A 916 4.27 -3.02 22.00
N VAL A 917 5.09 -2.33 21.22
CA VAL A 917 4.71 -1.18 20.40
C VAL A 917 5.26 -1.34 18.97
N LEU A 918 4.49 -0.93 17.95
CA LEU A 918 4.91 -1.05 16.55
C LEU A 918 5.34 0.30 15.98
N PHE A 919 6.61 0.38 15.55
CA PHE A 919 7.10 1.44 14.67
C PHE A 919 7.03 1.02 13.20
N MET A 920 6.78 1.98 12.31
CA MET A 920 6.69 1.77 10.87
C MET A 920 7.57 2.78 10.14
N THR A 921 8.44 2.32 9.24
CA THR A 921 9.05 3.22 8.24
C THR A 921 8.14 3.39 7.03
N ASN A 922 8.20 4.55 6.39
CA ASN A 922 7.49 4.88 5.16
C ASN A 922 8.41 5.68 4.23
N ILE A 923 7.97 5.93 2.98
CA ILE A 923 8.75 6.67 1.97
C ILE A 923 9.12 8.11 2.33
N GLY A 924 8.54 8.67 3.40
CA GLY A 924 8.90 9.98 3.99
C GLY A 924 9.70 9.90 5.30
N THR A 925 10.08 8.71 5.77
CA THR A 925 10.91 8.56 6.99
C THR A 925 12.32 9.08 6.76
N THR A 926 12.74 10.08 7.54
CA THR A 926 14.09 10.66 7.44
C THR A 926 15.08 10.02 8.40
N ARG A 927 16.38 10.08 8.09
CA ARG A 927 17.45 9.65 9.00
C ARG A 927 17.41 10.42 10.34
N SER A 928 17.10 11.72 10.30
CA SER A 928 16.94 12.56 11.50
C SER A 928 15.81 12.03 12.40
N SER A 929 14.70 11.57 11.82
CA SER A 929 13.60 10.92 12.56
C SER A 929 14.05 9.61 13.22
N CYS A 930 14.92 8.84 12.55
CA CYS A 930 15.47 7.59 13.10
C CYS A 930 16.42 7.83 14.28
N ILE A 931 17.30 8.84 14.17
CA ILE A 931 18.22 9.25 15.23
C ILE A 931 17.44 9.81 16.44
N PHE A 932 16.41 10.63 16.19
CA PHE A 932 15.52 11.13 17.24
C PHE A 932 14.81 9.98 17.98
N LEU A 933 14.27 8.99 17.25
CA LEU A 933 13.66 7.81 17.86
C LEU A 933 14.67 7.04 18.74
N LYS A 934 15.90 6.79 18.26
CA LYS A 934 16.96 6.15 19.07
C LYS A 934 17.23 6.93 20.35
N ALA A 935 17.40 8.25 20.24
CA ALA A 935 17.67 9.12 21.40
C ALA A 935 16.54 9.02 22.43
N CYS A 936 15.28 9.07 22.00
CA CYS A 936 14.12 8.96 22.89
C CYS A 936 14.06 7.58 23.58
N ILE A 937 14.20 6.47 22.84
CA ILE A 937 14.18 5.12 23.43
C ILE A 937 15.36 4.90 24.38
N ARG A 938 16.56 5.40 24.05
CA ARG A 938 17.72 5.38 24.97
C ARG A 938 17.45 6.18 26.24
N SER A 939 16.84 7.37 26.14
CA SER A 939 16.44 8.15 27.31
C SER A 939 15.34 7.49 28.15
N CYS A 940 14.41 6.74 27.55
CA CYS A 940 13.49 5.88 28.29
C CYS A 940 14.26 4.81 29.09
N ALA A 941 15.20 4.11 28.45
CA ALA A 941 16.02 3.08 29.10
C ALA A 941 16.93 3.64 30.20
N GLN A 942 17.50 4.85 30.01
CA GLN A 942 18.27 5.56 31.04
C GLN A 942 17.42 5.92 32.27
N GLU A 943 16.18 6.37 32.06
CA GLU A 943 15.28 6.72 33.15
C GLU A 943 14.78 5.48 33.90
N LEU A 944 14.48 4.38 33.18
CA LEU A 944 14.14 3.08 33.78
C LEU A 944 15.30 2.52 34.61
N GLU A 945 16.53 2.59 34.11
CA GLU A 945 17.73 2.20 34.85
C GLU A 945 17.94 3.06 36.11
N MET A 946 17.79 4.37 35.99
CA MET A 946 17.94 5.29 37.13
C MET A 946 16.87 5.03 38.20
N ARG A 947 15.60 4.81 37.79
CA ARG A 947 14.53 4.39 38.71
C ARG A 947 14.93 3.08 39.42
N ARG A 948 15.30 2.05 38.67
CA ARG A 948 15.69 0.73 39.20
C ARG A 948 16.90 0.78 40.16
N LEU A 949 17.87 1.66 39.91
CA LEU A 949 19.03 1.84 40.80
C LEU A 949 18.70 2.61 42.10
N MET A 950 17.63 3.41 42.10
CA MET A 950 17.16 4.17 43.26
C MET A 950 16.02 3.48 44.03
N SER A 951 15.38 2.46 43.44
CA SER A 951 14.30 1.67 44.05
C SER A 951 14.76 0.89 45.28
N SER A 952 13.91 0.87 46.31
CA SER A 952 14.01 -0.06 47.42
C SER A 952 13.76 -1.51 46.98
N ALA A 953 14.12 -2.48 47.83
CA ALA A 953 13.90 -3.91 47.57
C ALA A 953 12.43 -4.25 47.24
N ARG A 954 11.48 -3.57 47.89
CA ARG A 954 10.04 -3.73 47.63
C ARG A 954 9.61 -3.16 46.28
N GLU A 955 10.09 -1.98 45.89
CA GLU A 955 9.79 -1.41 44.57
C GLU A 955 10.40 -2.26 43.44
N LEU A 956 11.53 -2.93 43.70
CA LEU A 956 12.11 -3.91 42.78
C LEU A 956 11.26 -5.20 42.68
N GLU A 957 10.67 -5.65 43.79
CA GLU A 957 9.71 -6.76 43.83
C GLU A 957 8.45 -6.42 43.01
N GLU A 958 7.83 -5.26 43.27
CA GLU A 958 6.66 -4.76 42.54
C GLU A 958 6.93 -4.57 41.02
N VAL A 959 8.17 -4.22 40.61
CA VAL A 959 8.58 -4.17 39.19
C VAL A 959 8.79 -5.57 38.60
N ASN A 960 9.34 -6.52 39.35
CA ASN A 960 9.51 -7.91 38.87
C ASN A 960 8.15 -8.59 38.68
N ASP A 961 7.20 -8.36 39.60
CA ASP A 961 5.81 -8.84 39.50
C ASP A 961 5.12 -8.28 38.25
N ALA A 962 5.32 -6.99 37.95
CA ALA A 962 4.80 -6.36 36.73
C ALA A 962 5.41 -6.98 35.45
N ILE A 963 6.71 -7.33 35.46
CA ILE A 963 7.36 -8.03 34.34
C ILE A 963 6.78 -9.46 34.20
N HIS A 964 6.65 -10.21 35.29
CA HIS A 964 6.06 -11.56 35.27
C HIS A 964 4.61 -11.53 34.75
N ALA A 965 3.78 -10.57 35.20
CA ALA A 965 2.42 -10.36 34.73
C ALA A 965 2.33 -9.95 33.24
N LEU A 966 3.35 -9.27 32.70
CA LEU A 966 3.41 -8.87 31.29
C LEU A 966 3.99 -9.94 30.36
N VAL A 967 4.86 -10.84 30.86
CA VAL A 967 5.68 -11.74 30.02
C VAL A 967 5.39 -13.23 30.24
N GLU A 968 5.02 -13.64 31.46
CA GLU A 968 4.90 -15.05 31.84
C GLU A 968 3.43 -15.42 32.14
N ASP A 969 2.71 -14.67 32.98
CA ASP A 969 1.28 -14.86 33.24
C ASP A 969 0.37 -14.29 32.12
N CYS A 970 0.77 -14.50 30.86
CA CYS A 970 -0.04 -14.15 29.70
C CYS A 970 -1.33 -15.01 29.63
N PRO A 971 -2.49 -14.43 29.29
CA PRO A 971 -3.67 -15.23 28.94
C PRO A 971 -3.42 -16.02 27.66
N ASP A 972 -4.01 -17.20 27.55
CA ASP A 972 -4.11 -17.87 26.25
C ASP A 972 -4.86 -16.98 25.26
N LEU A 973 -4.30 -16.89 24.05
CA LEU A 973 -4.94 -16.20 22.95
C LEU A 973 -6.20 -16.99 22.57
N PRO A 974 -7.41 -16.39 22.65
CA PRO A 974 -8.65 -17.16 22.67
C PRO A 974 -8.93 -17.81 21.32
N ASN A 975 -8.93 -19.15 21.29
CA ASN A 975 -9.41 -19.94 20.16
C ASN A 975 -10.78 -19.44 19.72
N PHE A 976 -10.90 -19.09 18.44
CA PHE A 976 -12.06 -18.37 17.93
C PHE A 976 -13.31 -19.26 17.91
N SER A 977 -14.41 -18.74 18.44
CA SER A 977 -15.61 -19.52 18.68
C SER A 977 -16.41 -19.81 17.40
N ALA A 978 -17.18 -20.90 17.42
CA ALA A 978 -18.15 -21.17 16.38
C ALA A 978 -19.38 -20.24 16.47
N PHE A 979 -20.12 -20.11 15.37
CA PHE A 979 -21.48 -19.60 15.40
C PHE A 979 -22.36 -20.52 16.26
N HIS A 980 -23.21 -19.93 17.11
CA HIS A 980 -24.22 -20.68 17.85
C HIS A 980 -25.14 -21.44 16.88
N PRO A 981 -25.65 -22.64 17.18
CA PRO A 981 -26.46 -23.43 16.23
C PRO A 981 -27.66 -22.68 15.63
N ALA A 982 -28.24 -21.70 16.35
CA ALA A 982 -29.29 -20.82 15.81
C ALA A 982 -28.84 -20.04 14.55
N PHE A 983 -27.55 -19.73 14.43
CA PHE A 983 -26.94 -18.96 13.34
C PHE A 983 -25.95 -19.76 12.47
N LYS A 984 -25.41 -20.90 12.95
CA LYS A 984 -24.55 -21.79 12.12
C LYS A 984 -25.31 -22.27 10.89
N LYS A 985 -24.69 -22.29 9.69
CA LYS A 985 -25.38 -22.79 8.50
C LYS A 985 -25.67 -24.30 8.64
N THR A 986 -26.86 -24.73 8.23
CA THR A 986 -27.32 -26.11 8.44
C THR A 986 -26.54 -27.07 7.55
N VAL A 987 -25.83 -28.01 8.18
CA VAL A 987 -25.37 -29.23 7.50
C VAL A 987 -26.61 -30.06 7.21
N PHE A 988 -26.80 -30.47 5.96
CA PHE A 988 -27.70 -31.58 5.66
C PHE A 988 -26.99 -32.85 6.11
N GLU A 989 -27.52 -33.51 7.13
CA GLU A 989 -27.10 -34.88 7.45
C GLU A 989 -27.51 -35.78 6.28
N PHE A 990 -26.52 -36.27 5.55
CA PHE A 990 -26.73 -37.28 4.51
C PHE A 990 -27.08 -38.59 5.22
N ASP A 991 -28.34 -39.03 5.09
CA ASP A 991 -28.79 -40.31 5.66
C ASP A 991 -27.98 -41.45 5.03
N ALA A 992 -27.34 -42.27 5.85
CA ALA A 992 -26.30 -43.21 5.42
C ALA A 992 -26.93 -44.50 4.85
N ARG A 993 -27.71 -44.36 3.77
CA ARG A 993 -28.59 -45.41 3.24
C ARG A 993 -28.55 -45.65 1.73
N ASP A 994 -27.88 -44.80 0.95
CA ASP A 994 -27.93 -44.87 -0.54
C ASP A 994 -26.67 -45.47 -1.20
N ASP A 995 -25.62 -45.84 -0.44
CA ASP A 995 -24.43 -46.57 -0.93
C ASP A 995 -24.71 -48.08 -1.18
N SER A 996 -25.96 -48.45 -1.51
CA SER A 996 -26.39 -49.84 -1.70
C SER A 996 -27.25 -50.08 -2.97
N ARG A 997 -27.23 -49.15 -3.93
CA ARG A 997 -28.14 -49.15 -5.10
C ARG A 997 -27.50 -49.01 -6.49
N GLU A 998 -26.23 -49.37 -6.63
CA GLU A 998 -25.61 -49.64 -7.95
C GLU A 998 -24.92 -51.02 -8.02
N SER A 999 -25.67 -52.09 -7.76
CA SER A 999 -25.41 -53.45 -8.29
C SER A 999 -26.59 -54.40 -8.03
N GLY A 1000 -26.85 -55.33 -8.94
CA GLY A 1000 -27.88 -56.38 -8.81
C GLY A 1000 -28.87 -56.43 -9.97
N GLU A 1001 -28.69 -57.39 -10.88
CA GLU A 1001 -29.69 -57.81 -11.87
C GLU A 1001 -30.65 -58.86 -11.26
N ASP A 1002 -31.71 -59.24 -12.00
CA ASP A 1002 -32.77 -60.15 -11.54
C ASP A 1002 -32.31 -61.53 -11.04
N ALA A 1003 -32.84 -61.99 -9.89
CA ALA A 1003 -33.36 -63.36 -9.72
C ALA A 1003 -34.12 -63.60 -8.38
N GLY A 1004 -35.35 -64.13 -8.48
CA GLY A 1004 -35.76 -65.35 -7.75
C GLY A 1004 -36.20 -65.31 -6.27
N ALA A 1005 -37.52 -65.17 -6.07
CA ALA A 1005 -38.40 -65.96 -5.16
C ALA A 1005 -38.17 -66.07 -3.62
N ASP A 1006 -39.31 -66.03 -2.91
CA ASP A 1006 -39.68 -66.62 -1.59
C ASP A 1006 -38.76 -66.40 -0.35
N GLY A 1007 -39.25 -66.20 0.88
CA GLY A 1007 -40.61 -66.07 1.42
C GLY A 1007 -40.58 -66.14 2.97
N ASP A 1008 -41.61 -65.58 3.65
CA ASP A 1008 -41.95 -65.70 5.09
C ASP A 1008 -40.86 -65.44 6.17
N GLU A 1009 -41.11 -65.11 7.44
CA GLU A 1009 -42.05 -64.25 8.18
C GLU A 1009 -41.57 -64.30 9.69
N VAL A 1010 -42.11 -63.46 10.57
CA VAL A 1010 -42.31 -63.72 12.03
C VAL A 1010 -41.10 -63.79 13.02
N THR A 1011 -40.71 -62.59 13.52
CA THR A 1011 -40.49 -62.22 14.96
C THR A 1011 -39.33 -62.79 15.83
N PRO A 1012 -38.96 -62.13 16.98
CA PRO A 1012 -37.73 -62.42 17.74
C PRO A 1012 -37.91 -62.97 19.18
N SER A 1013 -36.85 -63.53 19.77
CA SER A 1013 -36.81 -63.85 21.21
C SER A 1013 -35.44 -63.67 21.90
N ARG A 1014 -35.47 -63.15 23.13
CA ARG A 1014 -34.38 -62.98 24.12
C ARG A 1014 -33.61 -64.28 24.42
N GLY A 1015 -32.35 -64.18 24.88
CA GLY A 1015 -31.69 -65.29 25.60
C GLY A 1015 -30.22 -65.10 25.98
N SER A 1016 -29.93 -64.51 27.14
CA SER A 1016 -28.59 -64.40 27.75
C SER A 1016 -27.97 -65.75 28.16
N ARG A 1017 -26.65 -65.96 27.95
CA ARG A 1017 -25.66 -66.09 29.06
C ARG A 1017 -24.19 -66.32 28.67
N GLU A 1018 -23.36 -66.05 29.68
CA GLU A 1018 -21.90 -66.17 29.83
C GLU A 1018 -21.31 -67.57 29.51
N SER A 1019 -20.14 -67.64 28.82
CA SER A 1019 -18.86 -68.13 29.42
C SER A 1019 -17.70 -68.23 28.40
N ASP A 1020 -16.58 -67.58 28.73
CA ASP A 1020 -15.13 -67.91 28.56
C ASP A 1020 -14.60 -68.71 27.33
N ASN A 1021 -13.48 -68.18 26.77
CA ASN A 1021 -12.34 -68.88 26.13
C ASN A 1021 -12.56 -69.66 24.79
N ASP A 1022 -11.64 -69.71 23.82
CA ASP A 1022 -10.20 -69.33 23.73
C ASP A 1022 -9.88 -68.58 22.40
N ASP A 1023 -8.62 -68.14 22.21
CA ASP A 1023 -8.12 -67.46 20.99
C ASP A 1023 -7.97 -68.40 19.76
N GLU A 1024 -8.39 -67.97 18.56
CA GLU A 1024 -7.53 -67.68 17.40
C GLU A 1024 -8.31 -67.24 16.13
N GLU A 1025 -7.61 -66.51 15.24
CA GLU A 1025 -7.93 -66.15 13.84
C GLU A 1025 -9.38 -65.77 13.44
N GLN A 1026 -9.64 -64.45 13.38
CA GLN A 1026 -10.49 -63.89 12.31
C GLN A 1026 -10.03 -62.48 11.92
N ALA A 1027 -10.12 -62.14 10.63
CA ALA A 1027 -9.64 -60.86 10.09
C ALA A 1027 -10.64 -59.73 10.37
N ASP A 1028 -10.16 -58.59 10.88
CA ASP A 1028 -10.98 -57.43 11.23
C ASP A 1028 -11.08 -56.40 10.08
N ASP A 1029 -12.27 -55.82 9.90
CA ASP A 1029 -12.65 -54.87 8.83
C ASP A 1029 -12.16 -53.43 9.14
N GLY A 1030 -10.87 -53.30 9.47
CA GLY A 1030 -10.24 -52.11 10.03
C GLY A 1030 -10.25 -50.81 9.19
N GLN A 1031 -10.89 -50.80 8.02
CA GLN A 1031 -10.98 -49.60 7.16
C GLN A 1031 -12.19 -48.70 7.48
N GLY A 1032 -13.32 -49.27 7.94
CA GLY A 1032 -14.56 -48.49 8.14
C GLY A 1032 -14.48 -47.46 9.28
N THR A 1033 -13.85 -47.83 10.39
CA THR A 1033 -13.78 -47.02 11.61
C THR A 1033 -12.86 -45.80 11.48
N ALA A 1034 -11.72 -45.96 10.82
CA ALA A 1034 -10.74 -44.89 10.62
C ALA A 1034 -11.30 -43.73 9.76
N VAL A 1035 -12.03 -44.05 8.68
CA VAL A 1035 -12.65 -43.06 7.79
C VAL A 1035 -13.73 -42.26 8.54
N GLY A 1036 -14.55 -42.92 9.36
CA GLY A 1036 -15.54 -42.27 10.22
C GLY A 1036 -14.90 -41.26 11.19
N ALA A 1037 -13.85 -41.67 11.90
CA ALA A 1037 -13.13 -40.80 12.83
C ALA A 1037 -12.45 -39.60 12.13
N GLN A 1038 -11.89 -39.79 10.93
CA GLN A 1038 -11.31 -38.72 10.14
C GLN A 1038 -12.38 -37.74 9.61
N ARG A 1039 -13.53 -38.25 9.15
CA ARG A 1039 -14.69 -37.43 8.72
C ARG A 1039 -15.21 -36.58 9.87
N GLN A 1040 -15.30 -37.14 11.07
CA GLN A 1040 -15.74 -36.42 12.27
C GLN A 1040 -14.74 -35.33 12.67
N LYS A 1041 -13.42 -35.61 12.66
CA LYS A 1041 -12.37 -34.61 12.92
C LYS A 1041 -12.38 -33.45 11.90
N LEU A 1042 -12.58 -33.73 10.61
CA LEU A 1042 -12.66 -32.69 9.59
C LEU A 1042 -13.94 -31.83 9.70
N SER A 1043 -15.04 -32.38 10.20
CA SER A 1043 -16.30 -31.61 10.36
C SER A 1043 -16.16 -30.37 11.27
N ALA A 1044 -15.17 -30.35 12.17
CA ALA A 1044 -14.87 -29.23 13.06
C ALA A 1044 -14.39 -27.96 12.32
N PHE A 1045 -13.87 -28.07 11.10
CA PHE A 1045 -13.46 -26.92 10.28
C PHE A 1045 -14.62 -26.29 9.50
N VAL A 1046 -15.79 -26.93 9.46
CA VAL A 1046 -17.02 -26.36 8.90
C VAL A 1046 -17.66 -25.44 9.95
N LYS A 1047 -17.07 -24.24 10.11
CA LYS A 1047 -17.39 -23.24 11.15
C LYS A 1047 -18.33 -22.12 10.67
N ASP A 1048 -18.91 -22.20 9.47
CA ASP A 1048 -19.66 -21.10 8.84
C ASP A 1048 -21.04 -20.79 9.46
N GLY A 1049 -21.44 -19.51 9.39
CA GLY A 1049 -22.74 -19.07 9.92
C GLY A 1049 -23.27 -17.77 9.34
N ASP A 1050 -24.54 -17.49 9.64
CA ASP A 1050 -25.29 -16.32 9.21
C ASP A 1050 -25.08 -15.14 10.15
N LEU A 1051 -23.97 -14.44 9.92
CA LEU A 1051 -23.64 -13.16 10.55
C LEU A 1051 -24.71 -12.08 10.30
N ARG A 1052 -25.40 -12.12 9.15
CA ARG A 1052 -26.37 -11.08 8.75
C ARG A 1052 -27.64 -11.16 9.60
N SER A 1053 -28.22 -12.35 9.75
CA SER A 1053 -29.42 -12.54 10.56
C SER A 1053 -29.16 -12.27 12.04
N ALA A 1054 -27.99 -12.63 12.55
CA ALA A 1054 -27.60 -12.24 13.91
C ALA A 1054 -27.47 -10.71 14.07
N PHE A 1055 -26.76 -10.04 13.16
CA PHE A 1055 -26.55 -8.59 13.20
C PHE A 1055 -27.86 -7.78 13.14
N TYR A 1056 -28.85 -8.20 12.34
CA TYR A 1056 -30.14 -7.51 12.28
C TYR A 1056 -31.13 -7.94 13.37
N LEU A 1057 -31.08 -9.18 13.87
CA LEU A 1057 -31.88 -9.57 15.04
C LEU A 1057 -31.47 -8.76 16.28
N ALA A 1058 -30.19 -8.40 16.37
CA ALA A 1058 -29.64 -7.54 17.43
C ALA A 1058 -30.11 -6.07 17.37
N TYR A 1059 -30.94 -5.66 16.41
CA TYR A 1059 -31.50 -4.28 16.36
C TYR A 1059 -32.71 -4.10 17.29
N ASP A 1060 -33.32 -5.19 17.73
CA ASP A 1060 -34.37 -5.20 18.75
C ASP A 1060 -33.72 -5.22 20.14
N GLU A 1061 -34.16 -4.35 21.06
CA GLU A 1061 -33.65 -4.33 22.44
C GLU A 1061 -34.42 -5.33 23.33
N ASP A 1062 -35.64 -5.75 22.96
CA ASP A 1062 -36.44 -6.71 23.76
C ASP A 1062 -35.85 -8.14 23.70
N VAL A 1063 -34.88 -8.41 22.81
CA VAL A 1063 -34.25 -9.73 22.61
C VAL A 1063 -32.82 -9.83 23.15
N VAL A 1064 -32.32 -8.80 23.82
CA VAL A 1064 -30.95 -8.77 24.38
C VAL A 1064 -30.97 -8.66 25.89
N ARG A 1065 -29.85 -9.05 26.52
CA ARG A 1065 -29.53 -8.77 27.92
C ARG A 1065 -28.09 -8.27 28.02
N TYR A 1066 -27.79 -7.60 29.12
CA TYR A 1066 -26.46 -7.13 29.43
C TYR A 1066 -25.87 -7.93 30.61
N LEU A 1067 -24.57 -8.21 30.57
CA LEU A 1067 -23.83 -8.93 31.62
C LEU A 1067 -22.42 -8.34 31.75
N SER A 1068 -21.96 -8.01 32.95
CA SER A 1068 -20.56 -7.65 33.20
C SER A 1068 -19.61 -8.81 32.88
N LEU A 1069 -18.30 -8.54 32.75
CA LEU A 1069 -17.28 -9.57 32.53
C LEU A 1069 -17.37 -10.73 33.56
N THR A 1070 -17.62 -10.41 34.83
CA THR A 1070 -17.76 -11.39 35.92
C THR A 1070 -19.02 -12.23 35.78
N GLU A 1071 -20.19 -11.59 35.60
CA GLU A 1071 -21.47 -12.29 35.43
C GLU A 1071 -21.47 -13.15 34.15
N ALA A 1072 -20.81 -12.69 33.09
CA ALA A 1072 -20.64 -13.44 31.86
C ALA A 1072 -19.77 -14.68 32.07
N LYS A 1073 -18.66 -14.56 32.81
CA LYS A 1073 -17.82 -15.71 33.19
C LYS A 1073 -18.61 -16.72 34.02
N GLU A 1074 -19.33 -16.28 35.05
CA GLU A 1074 -20.17 -17.15 35.87
C GLU A 1074 -21.27 -17.85 35.07
N ALA A 1075 -21.96 -17.12 34.18
CA ALA A 1075 -23.03 -17.68 33.35
C ALA A 1075 -22.51 -18.81 32.46
N ILE A 1076 -21.34 -18.62 31.81
CA ILE A 1076 -20.70 -19.67 31.01
C ILE A 1076 -20.27 -20.86 31.89
N LEU A 1077 -19.75 -20.61 33.10
CA LEU A 1077 -19.40 -21.67 34.06
C LEU A 1077 -20.63 -22.43 34.62
N ARG A 1078 -21.80 -21.79 34.66
CA ARG A 1078 -23.12 -22.43 34.92
C ARG A 1078 -23.68 -23.18 33.70
N GLY A 1079 -22.98 -23.17 32.56
CA GLY A 1079 -23.40 -23.85 31.33
C GLY A 1079 -24.32 -23.02 30.41
N GLU A 1080 -24.47 -21.71 30.63
CA GLU A 1080 -25.19 -20.83 29.70
C GLU A 1080 -24.33 -20.55 28.46
N GLN A 1081 -24.84 -20.85 27.25
CA GLN A 1081 -24.21 -20.37 26.02
C GLN A 1081 -24.59 -18.90 25.77
N LEU A 1082 -23.66 -17.99 26.10
CA LEU A 1082 -23.80 -16.58 25.78
C LEU A 1082 -23.47 -16.34 24.31
N VAL A 1083 -24.30 -15.57 23.60
CA VAL A 1083 -24.13 -15.31 22.16
C VAL A 1083 -24.04 -13.80 21.91
N ALA A 1084 -22.96 -13.36 21.25
CA ALA A 1084 -22.71 -11.96 20.98
C ALA A 1084 -23.77 -11.34 20.05
N THR A 1085 -24.22 -10.13 20.36
CA THR A 1085 -25.16 -9.35 19.51
C THR A 1085 -24.43 -8.33 18.63
N THR A 1086 -23.23 -7.91 19.04
CA THR A 1086 -22.40 -6.88 18.41
C THR A 1086 -20.99 -7.43 18.13
N PHE A 1087 -20.16 -6.64 17.45
CA PHE A 1087 -18.73 -6.95 17.31
C PHE A 1087 -18.00 -6.64 18.61
N VAL A 1088 -17.35 -7.65 19.21
CA VAL A 1088 -16.50 -7.47 20.39
C VAL A 1088 -15.07 -7.21 19.90
N ILE A 1089 -14.58 -5.98 20.06
CA ILE A 1089 -13.27 -5.52 19.57
C ILE A 1089 -12.51 -4.81 20.70
N PRO A 1090 -11.63 -5.50 21.44
CA PRO A 1090 -10.71 -4.85 22.38
C PRO A 1090 -9.57 -4.14 21.66
N TYR A 1091 -9.15 -2.98 22.17
CA TYR A 1091 -7.96 -2.26 21.72
C TYR A 1091 -6.94 -2.18 22.87
N PRO A 1092 -5.85 -2.95 22.86
CA PRO A 1092 -5.38 -3.88 21.81
C PRO A 1092 -6.11 -5.24 21.81
N PRO A 1093 -5.98 -6.07 20.74
CA PRO A 1093 -5.19 -5.86 19.51
C PRO A 1093 -5.93 -5.12 18.37
N GLY A 1094 -7.25 -4.89 18.47
CA GLY A 1094 -8.00 -4.03 17.54
C GLY A 1094 -8.76 -4.73 16.40
N PHE A 1095 -8.88 -6.06 16.42
CA PHE A 1095 -9.73 -6.85 15.51
C PHE A 1095 -10.81 -7.64 16.29
N PRO A 1096 -11.89 -8.14 15.65
CA PRO A 1096 -13.00 -8.76 16.38
C PRO A 1096 -12.68 -10.13 17.00
N VAL A 1097 -12.64 -10.19 18.33
CA VAL A 1097 -12.51 -11.47 19.06
C VAL A 1097 -13.82 -12.26 19.03
N ALA A 1098 -14.97 -11.60 18.96
CA ALA A 1098 -16.27 -12.20 18.65
C ALA A 1098 -17.07 -11.33 17.65
N VAL A 1099 -17.88 -11.98 16.81
CA VAL A 1099 -18.83 -11.33 15.89
C VAL A 1099 -20.27 -11.71 16.23
N PRO A 1100 -21.29 -10.92 15.83
CA PRO A 1100 -22.70 -11.25 16.07
C PRO A 1100 -23.06 -12.69 15.69
N GLY A 1101 -23.73 -13.41 16.60
CA GLY A 1101 -24.14 -14.80 16.41
C GLY A 1101 -23.09 -15.86 16.82
N GLN A 1102 -21.88 -15.46 17.21
CA GLN A 1102 -20.88 -16.36 17.80
C GLN A 1102 -21.07 -16.50 19.32
N VAL A 1103 -20.68 -17.66 19.85
CA VAL A 1103 -20.70 -17.96 21.29
C VAL A 1103 -19.52 -17.27 21.98
N LEU A 1104 -19.70 -16.72 23.18
CA LEU A 1104 -18.60 -16.23 24.02
C LEU A 1104 -18.03 -17.39 24.86
N THR A 1105 -16.70 -17.51 24.92
CA THR A 1105 -16.00 -18.58 25.65
C THR A 1105 -15.34 -18.05 26.93
N VAL A 1106 -15.10 -18.92 27.92
CA VAL A 1106 -14.40 -18.52 29.16
C VAL A 1106 -13.01 -17.93 28.84
N ALA A 1107 -12.27 -18.54 27.91
CA ALA A 1107 -10.97 -18.03 27.46
C ALA A 1107 -11.05 -16.62 26.86
N LEU A 1108 -12.11 -16.29 26.12
CA LEU A 1108 -12.31 -14.93 25.59
C LEU A 1108 -12.60 -13.94 26.71
N ILE A 1109 -13.40 -14.32 27.70
CA ILE A 1109 -13.70 -13.46 28.87
C ILE A 1109 -12.44 -13.26 29.74
N ASP A 1110 -11.64 -14.30 29.95
CA ASP A 1110 -10.39 -14.23 30.73
C ASP A 1110 -9.28 -13.46 30.00
N PHE A 1111 -9.20 -13.58 28.67
CA PHE A 1111 -8.36 -12.72 27.83
C PHE A 1111 -8.72 -11.24 27.99
N LEU A 1112 -10.01 -10.90 27.96
CA LEU A 1112 -10.49 -9.52 28.14
C LEU A 1112 -10.29 -9.00 29.58
N LEU A 1113 -10.51 -9.84 30.59
CA LEU A 1113 -10.26 -9.51 32.00
C LEU A 1113 -8.78 -9.22 32.28
N LYS A 1114 -7.85 -10.02 31.75
CA LYS A 1114 -6.41 -9.81 31.96
C LYS A 1114 -5.84 -8.60 31.21
N LEU A 1115 -6.49 -8.12 30.16
CA LEU A 1115 -5.90 -7.18 29.17
C LEU A 1115 -5.86 -5.70 29.59
N ASP A 1116 -6.50 -5.30 30.69
CA ASP A 1116 -6.67 -3.90 31.15
C ASP A 1116 -7.17 -2.94 30.04
N VAL A 1117 -8.20 -3.39 29.29
CA VAL A 1117 -8.68 -2.67 28.11
C VAL A 1117 -9.53 -1.46 28.50
N LYS A 1118 -9.06 -0.25 28.17
CA LYS A 1118 -9.80 1.01 28.33
C LYS A 1118 -10.90 1.20 27.27
N GLU A 1119 -10.77 0.55 26.11
CA GLU A 1119 -11.67 0.63 24.96
C GLU A 1119 -11.99 -0.75 24.37
N ILE A 1120 -13.16 -1.30 24.68
CA ILE A 1120 -13.72 -2.51 24.05
C ILE A 1120 -14.98 -2.10 23.28
N HIS A 1121 -14.95 -2.15 21.94
CA HIS A 1121 -16.19 -1.99 21.16
C HIS A 1121 -17.08 -3.22 21.40
N GLY A 1122 -18.38 -3.02 21.59
CA GLY A 1122 -19.33 -4.10 21.91
C GLY A 1122 -19.52 -4.38 23.42
N TYR A 1123 -18.81 -3.66 24.29
CA TYR A 1123 -18.97 -3.67 25.74
C TYR A 1123 -19.31 -2.26 26.23
N ASP A 1124 -20.22 -2.14 27.21
CA ASP A 1124 -20.52 -0.88 27.89
C ASP A 1124 -20.03 -0.95 29.35
N ASN A 1125 -19.30 0.07 29.84
CA ASN A 1125 -18.68 0.03 31.16
C ASN A 1125 -19.67 0.12 32.35
N LYS A 1126 -20.97 0.36 32.10
CA LYS A 1126 -22.04 0.38 33.12
C LYS A 1126 -22.98 -0.82 33.00
N LEU A 1127 -23.20 -1.33 31.79
CA LEU A 1127 -24.15 -2.42 31.52
C LEU A 1127 -23.44 -3.77 31.27
N GLY A 1128 -22.29 -3.77 30.60
CA GLY A 1128 -21.52 -4.96 30.23
C GLY A 1128 -21.65 -5.37 28.76
N PHE A 1129 -21.47 -6.66 28.47
CA PHE A 1129 -21.66 -7.25 27.14
C PHE A 1129 -23.13 -7.35 26.76
N ARG A 1130 -23.48 -6.86 25.57
CA ARG A 1130 -24.81 -7.05 24.98
C ARG A 1130 -24.91 -8.42 24.31
N VAL A 1131 -25.57 -9.38 24.96
CA VAL A 1131 -25.75 -10.77 24.50
C VAL A 1131 -27.22 -11.08 24.26
N PHE A 1132 -27.53 -12.10 23.44
CA PHE A 1132 -28.93 -12.50 23.23
C PHE A 1132 -29.55 -13.11 24.49
N SER A 1133 -30.87 -12.93 24.64
CA SER A 1133 -31.68 -13.66 25.64
C SER A 1133 -31.73 -15.16 25.30
N LYS A 1134 -32.03 -16.02 26.28
CA LYS A 1134 -32.10 -17.47 26.02
C LYS A 1134 -33.34 -17.82 25.20
N GLU A 1135 -34.41 -17.09 25.47
CA GLU A 1135 -35.74 -17.23 24.90
C GLU A 1135 -35.73 -17.00 23.38
N ILE A 1136 -34.96 -16.01 22.90
CA ILE A 1136 -34.84 -15.76 21.46
C ILE A 1136 -33.96 -16.82 20.77
N LEU A 1137 -32.90 -17.30 21.41
CA LEU A 1137 -32.04 -18.36 20.88
C LEU A 1137 -32.82 -19.69 20.74
N ASP A 1138 -33.57 -20.08 21.77
CA ASP A 1138 -34.46 -21.25 21.75
C ASP A 1138 -35.56 -21.09 20.69
N ARG A 1139 -36.12 -19.88 20.51
CA ARG A 1139 -37.09 -19.60 19.44
C ARG A 1139 -36.49 -19.75 18.04
N GLN A 1140 -35.29 -19.23 17.80
CA GLN A 1140 -34.61 -19.37 16.50
C GLN A 1140 -34.28 -20.83 16.19
N MET A 1141 -33.83 -21.61 17.20
CA MET A 1141 -33.62 -23.05 17.06
C MET A 1141 -34.91 -23.78 16.64
N ARG A 1142 -36.05 -23.46 17.27
CA ARG A 1142 -37.37 -24.06 16.95
C ARG A 1142 -37.92 -23.66 15.59
N LEU A 1143 -37.59 -22.47 15.08
CA LEU A 1143 -37.96 -22.06 13.72
C LEU A 1143 -37.16 -22.86 12.68
N ARG A 1144 -35.86 -23.03 12.90
CA ARG A 1144 -34.98 -23.74 11.97
C ARG A 1144 -35.21 -25.25 11.95
N SER A 1145 -35.49 -25.89 13.09
CA SER A 1145 -35.77 -27.34 13.14
C SER A 1145 -37.09 -27.74 12.46
N LYS A 1146 -38.00 -26.79 12.22
CA LYS A 1146 -39.24 -27.03 11.47
C LYS A 1146 -39.10 -26.92 9.94
N GLY A 1147 -37.93 -26.50 9.43
CA GLY A 1147 -37.74 -26.22 8.00
C GLY A 1147 -38.56 -25.03 7.48
N GLU A 1148 -39.19 -24.25 8.36
CA GLU A 1148 -39.94 -23.04 7.99
C GLU A 1148 -38.95 -21.98 7.50
N LYS A 1149 -38.78 -21.85 6.17
CA LYS A 1149 -38.10 -20.69 5.56
C LYS A 1149 -38.72 -19.42 6.16
N PRO A 1150 -37.93 -18.51 6.75
CA PRO A 1150 -38.48 -17.32 7.40
C PRO A 1150 -39.31 -16.55 6.37
N ARG A 1151 -40.62 -16.39 6.63
CA ARG A 1151 -41.50 -15.80 5.62
C ARG A 1151 -41.13 -14.32 5.55
N GLN A 1152 -41.05 -13.79 4.33
CA GLN A 1152 -40.75 -12.37 4.12
C GLN A 1152 -41.79 -11.43 4.78
N LYS A 1153 -42.96 -11.97 5.17
CA LYS A 1153 -43.99 -11.30 5.99
C LYS A 1153 -43.64 -11.17 7.47
N ASP A 1154 -42.77 -12.01 8.03
CA ASP A 1154 -42.40 -11.95 9.46
C ASP A 1154 -41.44 -10.76 9.73
N VAL A 1155 -40.63 -10.40 8.74
CA VAL A 1155 -39.87 -9.12 8.72
C VAL A 1155 -40.81 -7.92 8.53
N ALA A 1156 -41.91 -8.08 7.78
CA ALA A 1156 -42.87 -7.02 7.52
C ALA A 1156 -43.88 -6.75 8.67
N LEU A 1157 -43.90 -7.60 9.71
CA LEU A 1157 -44.88 -7.52 10.81
C LEU A 1157 -44.49 -6.49 11.91
N PHE A 1158 -43.22 -6.08 11.97
CA PHE A 1158 -42.69 -5.20 13.02
C PHE A 1158 -42.96 -3.69 12.82
N VAL A 1159 -43.55 -3.28 11.69
CA VAL A 1159 -43.93 -1.87 11.45
C VAL A 1159 -45.30 -1.52 12.06
N LYS A 1160 -46.06 -2.49 12.56
CA LYS A 1160 -47.49 -2.31 12.91
C LYS A 1160 -47.85 -2.48 14.39
N LYS A 1161 -47.08 -1.85 15.30
CA LYS A 1161 -47.50 -1.72 16.71
C LYS A 1161 -47.22 -0.38 17.44
N HIS A 1162 -46.80 0.68 16.74
CA HIS A 1162 -46.80 2.05 17.28
C HIS A 1162 -47.56 3.03 16.38
N SER A 1163 -48.88 2.86 16.29
CA SER A 1163 -49.78 3.91 15.83
C SER A 1163 -49.99 4.94 16.94
N LEU A 1164 -49.00 5.82 17.15
CA LEU A 1164 -49.21 7.05 17.89
C LEU A 1164 -50.12 7.96 17.07
N ASN A 1165 -51.33 8.21 17.57
CA ASN A 1165 -52.32 9.09 16.91
C ASN A 1165 -51.91 10.57 17.04
N LEU A 1166 -50.89 10.98 16.28
CA LEU A 1166 -50.55 12.38 16.05
C LEU A 1166 -51.42 12.92 14.91
N THR A 1167 -52.65 13.31 15.23
CA THR A 1167 -53.52 14.07 14.33
C THR A 1167 -52.98 15.50 14.17
N VAL A 1168 -52.07 15.68 13.23
CA VAL A 1168 -51.57 17.00 12.82
C VAL A 1168 -52.54 17.60 11.82
N SER A 1169 -53.50 18.40 12.30
CA SER A 1169 -54.34 19.23 11.46
C SER A 1169 -53.50 20.34 10.79
N PRO A 1170 -53.70 20.64 9.50
CA PRO A 1170 -52.98 21.73 8.84
C PRO A 1170 -53.44 23.09 9.40
N PRO A 1171 -52.53 24.05 9.61
CA PRO A 1171 -52.89 25.39 10.09
C PRO A 1171 -53.60 26.18 8.98
N GLY A 1172 -54.93 26.21 9.02
CA GLY A 1172 -55.73 27.16 8.24
C GLY A 1172 -55.50 28.59 8.73
N ALA A 1173 -55.45 29.55 7.81
CA ALA A 1173 -55.32 30.97 8.15
C ALA A 1173 -56.69 31.58 8.44
N GLU A 1174 -56.88 32.16 9.62
CA GLU A 1174 -58.03 33.00 9.92
C GLU A 1174 -57.67 34.13 10.91
N VAL A 1175 -58.47 35.19 10.90
CA VAL A 1175 -58.13 36.52 11.45
C VAL A 1175 -58.75 36.70 12.84
N PRO A 1176 -58.04 37.32 13.82
CA PRO A 1176 -58.53 37.39 15.20
C PRO A 1176 -59.71 38.36 15.39
N GLY A 1177 -60.82 37.84 15.91
CA GLY A 1177 -61.79 38.57 16.72
C GLY A 1177 -61.46 38.40 18.22
N GLY A 1178 -61.72 39.42 19.04
CA GLY A 1178 -61.27 39.46 20.44
C GLY A 1178 -62.39 39.35 21.49
N GLU A 1179 -62.05 39.81 22.70
CA GLU A 1179 -62.93 40.09 23.87
C GLU A 1179 -63.34 38.93 24.82
N SER A 1180 -62.46 38.67 25.80
CA SER A 1180 -62.72 38.87 27.26
C SER A 1180 -63.77 38.00 28.02
N PRO A 1181 -63.82 38.01 29.38
CA PRO A 1181 -62.70 37.97 30.35
C PRO A 1181 -62.93 37.09 31.62
N ARG A 1182 -61.81 36.81 32.32
CA ARG A 1182 -61.63 36.81 33.82
C ARG A 1182 -62.16 35.67 34.74
N GLU A 1183 -61.38 35.51 35.82
CA GLU A 1183 -61.74 35.08 37.20
C GLU A 1183 -62.07 33.58 37.46
N LYS A 1184 -61.64 32.92 38.57
CA LYS A 1184 -60.69 33.28 39.67
C LYS A 1184 -60.32 32.09 40.61
N ASP A 1185 -59.50 32.40 41.63
CA ASP A 1185 -59.35 31.79 42.97
C ASP A 1185 -58.54 30.47 43.16
N ALA A 1186 -58.21 30.17 44.43
CA ALA A 1186 -56.92 29.57 44.87
C ALA A 1186 -56.98 28.81 46.23
N GLU A 1187 -55.86 28.79 47.00
CA GLU A 1187 -55.64 28.24 48.37
C GLU A 1187 -55.51 26.69 48.50
N ALA A 1188 -54.85 26.05 49.48
CA ALA A 1188 -53.76 26.36 50.46
C ALA A 1188 -53.29 24.99 51.09
N GLU A 1189 -52.29 24.81 51.98
CA GLU A 1189 -51.31 25.69 52.67
C GLU A 1189 -49.90 25.00 52.80
N SER A 1190 -49.19 24.99 53.95
CA SER A 1190 -47.71 24.72 54.00
C SER A 1190 -47.10 24.07 55.31
N PRO A 1191 -45.89 24.39 55.87
CA PRO A 1191 -44.88 23.42 56.37
C PRO A 1191 -44.63 23.59 57.92
N PRO A 1192 -43.44 23.46 58.58
CA PRO A 1192 -42.06 22.94 58.30
C PRO A 1192 -41.69 21.81 59.33
N PRO A 1193 -40.50 21.62 59.98
CA PRO A 1193 -39.09 22.09 59.85
C PRO A 1193 -38.07 20.90 59.82
N SER A 1194 -36.80 20.86 60.31
CA SER A 1194 -35.85 21.77 61.01
C SER A 1194 -34.37 21.27 60.95
N ALA A 1195 -33.40 22.21 60.89
CA ALA A 1195 -32.10 22.28 61.64
C ALA A 1195 -31.03 21.15 61.56
N SER A 1196 -29.70 21.40 61.67
CA SER A 1196 -28.83 22.61 61.66
C SER A 1196 -27.35 22.14 61.64
N LEU A 1197 -26.44 22.63 60.76
CA LEU A 1197 -25.56 23.83 60.87
C LEU A 1197 -24.51 23.79 62.02
N PRO A 1198 -23.44 24.62 62.01
CA PRO A 1198 -23.01 25.67 61.05
C PRO A 1198 -22.11 25.10 59.93
N THR A 1199 -21.25 25.79 59.14
CA THR A 1199 -20.65 27.17 59.10
C THR A 1199 -20.31 27.47 57.60
N ASP A 1200 -19.87 28.64 57.09
CA ASP A 1200 -19.46 29.95 57.64
C ASP A 1200 -19.67 31.10 56.60
N ALA A 1201 -18.97 32.23 56.78
CA ALA A 1201 -18.93 33.46 55.99
C ALA A 1201 -18.72 33.30 54.46
N THR A 1202 -19.51 33.90 53.55
CA THR A 1202 -19.94 35.32 53.33
C THR A 1202 -18.80 36.26 52.86
N THR A 1203 -18.94 37.10 51.83
CA THR A 1203 -20.05 38.03 51.47
C THR A 1203 -20.15 38.28 49.94
N ALA A 1204 -21.11 39.10 49.48
CA ALA A 1204 -21.38 39.37 48.04
C ALA A 1204 -21.42 40.86 47.69
N ASN A 1205 -21.10 41.23 46.43
CA ASN A 1205 -21.51 42.48 45.77
C ASN A 1205 -21.06 42.53 44.28
N GLY A 1206 -21.62 43.46 43.49
CA GLY A 1206 -21.02 43.94 42.23
C GLY A 1206 -21.86 43.82 40.96
N SER A 1207 -22.61 44.87 40.61
CA SER A 1207 -23.31 45.01 39.32
C SER A 1207 -22.73 46.17 38.48
N SER A 1208 -23.21 46.29 37.23
CA SER A 1208 -23.20 47.48 36.33
C SER A 1208 -22.81 48.85 36.92
N ASN A 1209 -22.10 49.78 36.25
CA ASN A 1209 -22.25 50.38 34.91
C ASN A 1209 -20.93 51.17 34.59
N ALA A 1210 -20.63 51.81 33.44
CA ALA A 1210 -21.37 52.68 32.51
C ALA A 1210 -20.51 52.92 31.23
N GLY A 1211 -20.94 53.56 30.13
CA GLY A 1211 -22.25 54.11 29.72
C GLY A 1211 -22.14 55.15 28.57
N HIS A 1212 -23.16 56.02 28.45
CA HIS A 1212 -23.30 57.26 27.64
C HIS A 1212 -23.96 57.26 26.22
N SER A 1213 -24.82 58.28 26.07
CA SER A 1213 -25.39 58.95 24.87
C SER A 1213 -26.16 58.15 23.79
N THR A 1214 -27.50 58.15 23.92
CA THR A 1214 -28.48 58.82 23.02
C THR A 1214 -28.01 59.31 21.64
N ASP A 1215 -28.82 59.27 20.57
CA ASP A 1215 -30.14 59.93 20.48
C ASP A 1215 -31.01 59.45 19.27
N ARG A 1216 -32.30 59.87 19.26
CA ARG A 1216 -33.21 60.12 18.10
C ARG A 1216 -33.85 58.99 17.24
N THR A 1217 -35.15 58.79 17.56
CA THR A 1217 -36.36 58.96 16.69
C THR A 1217 -36.74 58.02 15.52
N SER A 1218 -38.07 57.75 15.49
CA SER A 1218 -39.01 57.63 14.34
C SER A 1218 -38.96 56.41 13.40
N ALA A 1219 -40.14 55.77 13.26
CA ALA A 1219 -40.53 54.92 12.13
C ALA A 1219 -40.95 55.78 10.91
N PRO A 1220 -41.14 55.20 9.70
CA PRO A 1220 -42.43 54.54 9.42
C PRO A 1220 -42.36 53.28 8.51
N ARG A 1221 -43.56 52.78 8.17
CA ARG A 1221 -43.86 51.66 7.25
C ARG A 1221 -43.40 51.91 5.80
N MET A 1222 -43.10 50.83 5.08
CA MET A 1222 -43.76 50.42 3.81
C MET A 1222 -43.40 48.94 3.58
N ASP A 1223 -44.39 48.05 3.51
CA ASP A 1223 -45.08 47.58 2.29
C ASP A 1223 -44.19 46.72 1.40
N GLY A 1224 -44.60 45.45 1.21
CA GLY A 1224 -43.74 44.41 0.63
C GLY A 1224 -44.18 43.90 -0.74
N ALA A 1225 -43.45 42.90 -1.23
CA ALA A 1225 -43.91 41.99 -2.28
C ALA A 1225 -43.18 40.64 -2.17
N LYS A 1226 -43.98 39.56 -2.18
CA LYS A 1226 -43.70 38.17 -2.60
C LYS A 1226 -42.23 37.81 -2.89
N GLU A 1227 -41.68 36.85 -2.14
CA GLU A 1227 -41.89 35.41 -2.43
C GLU A 1227 -42.07 34.63 -1.11
#